data_AF-A0A5B0R219-F1
#
_entry.id   AF-A0A5B0R219-F1
#
_cell.length_a   1.000
_cell.length_b   1.000
_cell.length_c   1.000
_cell.angle_alpha   90.00
_cell.angle_beta   90.00
_cell.angle_gamma   90.00
#
_symmetry.space_group_name_H-M   'P 1'
#
loop_
_entity.id
_entity.type
_entity.pdbx_description
1 polymer ?
#
loop_
_entity_poly.entity_id
_entity_poly.type
_entity_poly.pdbx_seq_one_letter_code
_entity_poly.pdbx_strand_id
1 'polypeptide(L)'
;MSTPISFNQKTVIVTGAGGGLGKCYAIFFASRGANVVVNDMSKDAADNVVNEIKKSGQGNALANYDNVVEGHKIVKQAVDNFGTVHILINNAGVLRDKSFKSMTDQEWDVVQAVHVQGPYACTKAAWPIMRKQKFGRIINTASAAGLYGNFGQANYSAAKLSQVTFSKTLAREGAKYNILVNAIAPVAASQMTATIMPPEMLKELTPEAIVPLVAYLVSEENTKESGQVFESGAGWYGKLRRERCRGAVFKTDDSFTPSAVMARFDEINDFENPTYPENITDANYLELLERAKKLASNKQASSPVEFRGKTVLVTGAGNGLGRAYALMFGKLGANVVVNDMSREACEKVVNEVKQLGAQAVASVSSVEDGQKVVNTALESFGGLHVVINNAGILRDKSFHSMTDAEWDIVLRVHLRGTYSISHAAWPIFLKQKYGRILNTTSAVGIYGNFGQANYSTAKAGILGLTQTLAIEGKKHNIFCNTIAPNAGTSMTATIWPDEMVQAFKPDYVAPLVGYLTSEANQDTTGKLYEVSGGWCAAVRWQRSFGHSFPAGQVSPEKLKEKWNQIIKFDERATHPTSTTEALEQIVANFGAEEESEDSSSGDSVGDYSDPEDSELVATAKKSVPEAMEYTFTEKDCILYNLGIGANEKQLKYVYEADEEFQVIPTFGVIPQFPSSSQMPVDWLPNFSPMMLLHGEQYLAIKKFPIPTSGTFVNQTRLMEATDKGKAAAVVTITHTYDKESGELLFENQGTVFIRGSGGFGGKKTSSDRGAASAPNKPPNRKPDAVITEKTEARQAALYRLNGDFNPLHIDPSFSAVGGFENPILHGLCFFGISGKHVYEKFGPFKDIKVRFVGSVYPGETIETNMWKEENKVIFVTKCKERDTVVLGSAAATLA
;
A
#
# COMPACT_ATOMS: atom_id res chain seq x y z
N MET A 1 -16.70 32.12 -0.01
CA MET A 1 -17.10 30.99 0.86
C MET A 1 -18.19 30.20 0.16
N SER A 2 -17.98 28.90 -0.04
CA SER A 2 -19.00 27.97 -0.55
C SER A 2 -20.14 27.83 0.48
N THR A 3 -21.37 27.58 0.02
CA THR A 3 -22.50 27.35 0.93
C THR A 3 -22.27 26.04 1.70
N PRO A 4 -22.39 26.01 3.04
CA PRO A 4 -22.18 24.80 3.82
C PRO A 4 -23.14 23.67 3.40
N ILE A 5 -22.61 22.44 3.32
CA ILE A 5 -23.41 21.23 3.09
C ILE A 5 -24.40 21.09 4.26
N SER A 6 -25.70 21.15 3.93
CA SER A 6 -26.78 21.07 4.91
C SER A 6 -27.36 19.65 4.99
N PHE A 7 -27.71 19.23 6.20
CA PHE A 7 -28.47 18.01 6.46
C PHE A 7 -29.82 18.30 7.12
N ASN A 8 -30.31 19.54 6.97
CA ASN A 8 -31.63 19.94 7.45
C ASN A 8 -32.72 18.98 6.95
N GLN A 9 -33.61 18.59 7.86
CA GLN A 9 -34.72 17.66 7.59
C GLN A 9 -34.28 16.26 7.15
N LYS A 10 -32.98 15.93 7.18
CA LYS A 10 -32.51 14.55 6.98
C LYS A 10 -32.62 13.78 8.29
N THR A 11 -32.91 12.50 8.16
CA THR A 11 -32.94 11.55 9.28
C THR A 11 -31.80 10.58 9.07
N VAL A 12 -30.89 10.54 10.04
CA VAL A 12 -29.64 9.80 9.99
C VAL A 12 -29.66 8.74 11.08
N ILE A 13 -29.46 7.48 10.72
CA ILE A 13 -29.20 6.41 11.66
C ILE A 13 -27.70 6.15 11.67
N VAL A 14 -27.07 6.21 12.85
CA VAL A 14 -25.67 5.83 13.05
C VAL A 14 -25.63 4.65 14.03
N THR A 15 -25.13 3.50 13.57
CA THR A 15 -24.98 2.32 14.42
C THR A 15 -23.63 2.32 15.14
N GLY A 16 -23.60 1.85 16.40
CA GLY A 16 -22.41 1.91 17.26
C GLY A 16 -21.95 3.35 17.52
N ALA A 17 -22.90 4.21 17.87
CA ALA A 17 -22.73 5.65 17.99
C ALA A 17 -22.50 6.14 19.43
N GLY A 18 -22.34 5.24 20.40
CA GLY A 18 -22.07 5.60 21.79
C GLY A 18 -20.65 6.12 22.04
N GLY A 19 -19.73 5.94 21.08
CA GLY A 19 -18.34 6.42 21.18
C GLY A 19 -17.61 6.39 19.83
N GLY A 20 -16.33 6.81 19.84
CA GLY A 20 -15.45 6.80 18.67
C GLY A 20 -16.05 7.46 17.41
N LEU A 21 -15.80 6.86 16.24
CA LEU A 21 -16.28 7.35 14.94
C LEU A 21 -17.80 7.59 14.91
N GLY A 22 -18.58 6.65 15.45
CA GLY A 22 -20.04 6.74 15.44
C GLY A 22 -20.57 7.95 16.20
N LYS A 23 -19.98 8.25 17.36
CA LYS A 23 -20.29 9.47 18.13
C LYS A 23 -19.99 10.72 17.31
N CYS A 24 -18.82 10.80 16.67
CA CYS A 24 -18.41 11.97 15.88
C CYS A 24 -19.35 12.20 14.68
N TYR A 25 -19.78 11.14 13.99
CA TYR A 25 -20.81 11.25 12.95
C TYR A 25 -22.12 11.79 13.51
N ALA A 26 -22.61 11.23 14.63
CA ALA A 26 -23.87 11.64 15.23
C ALA A 26 -23.89 13.13 15.61
N ILE A 27 -22.83 13.60 16.27
CA ILE A 27 -22.67 15.01 16.65
C ILE A 27 -22.60 15.91 15.40
N PHE A 28 -21.82 15.53 14.40
CA PHE A 28 -21.68 16.31 13.17
C PHE A 28 -23.00 16.44 12.40
N PHE A 29 -23.73 15.34 12.19
CA PHE A 29 -25.00 15.40 11.47
C PHE A 29 -26.04 16.23 12.23
N ALA A 30 -26.08 16.13 13.56
CA ALA A 30 -26.96 16.95 14.38
C ALA A 30 -26.60 18.45 14.29
N SER A 31 -25.31 18.80 14.34
CA SER A 31 -24.86 20.20 14.21
C SER A 31 -25.16 20.80 12.82
N ARG A 32 -25.33 19.94 11.81
CA ARG A 32 -25.80 20.33 10.46
C ARG A 32 -27.31 20.17 10.25
N GLY A 33 -28.07 20.05 11.33
CA GLY A 33 -29.54 20.14 11.36
C GLY A 33 -30.29 18.83 11.07
N ALA A 34 -29.61 17.69 11.11
CA ALA A 34 -30.26 16.39 10.96
C ALA A 34 -31.00 15.95 12.23
N ASN A 35 -32.01 15.09 12.04
CA ASN A 35 -32.56 14.23 13.09
C ASN A 35 -31.69 12.97 13.17
N VAL A 36 -31.08 12.69 14.32
CA VAL A 36 -30.11 11.60 14.47
C VAL A 36 -30.63 10.51 15.40
N VAL A 37 -30.62 9.27 14.93
CA VAL A 37 -30.78 8.09 15.79
C VAL A 37 -29.39 7.58 16.16
N VAL A 38 -29.07 7.71 17.45
CA VAL A 38 -27.83 7.26 18.07
C VAL A 38 -28.07 5.83 18.57
N ASN A 39 -27.67 4.83 17.78
CA ASN A 39 -27.78 3.43 18.17
C ASN A 39 -26.50 2.95 18.87
N ASP A 40 -26.62 2.44 20.09
CA ASP A 40 -25.56 1.71 20.79
C ASP A 40 -26.16 0.75 21.81
N MET A 41 -25.60 -0.46 21.95
CA MET A 41 -26.08 -1.42 22.94
C MET A 41 -25.85 -0.95 24.38
N SER A 42 -24.89 -0.05 24.60
CA SER A 42 -24.72 0.63 25.89
C SER A 42 -25.69 1.80 25.99
N LYS A 43 -26.71 1.63 26.84
CA LYS A 43 -27.69 2.68 27.13
C LYS A 43 -27.01 3.99 27.56
N ASP A 44 -26.11 3.91 28.53
CA ASP A 44 -25.43 5.09 29.06
C ASP A 44 -24.60 5.79 27.98
N ALA A 45 -23.92 5.04 27.10
CA ALA A 45 -23.13 5.61 26.02
C ALA A 45 -24.03 6.34 25.00
N ALA A 46 -25.12 5.71 24.55
CA ALA A 46 -26.08 6.34 23.63
C ALA A 46 -26.75 7.57 24.24
N ASP A 47 -27.22 7.48 25.49
CA ASP A 47 -27.88 8.57 26.21
C ASP A 47 -26.94 9.76 26.41
N ASN A 48 -25.65 9.52 26.71
CA ASN A 48 -24.66 10.58 26.85
C ASN A 48 -24.46 11.37 25.55
N VAL A 49 -24.37 10.69 24.40
CA VAL A 49 -24.24 11.36 23.09
C VAL A 49 -25.51 12.14 22.74
N VAL A 50 -26.70 11.58 23.01
CA VAL A 50 -27.98 12.29 22.79
C VAL A 50 -28.09 13.52 23.69
N ASN A 51 -27.67 13.42 24.95
CA ASN A 51 -27.66 14.56 25.88
C ASN A 51 -26.68 15.64 25.45
N GLU A 52 -25.51 15.26 24.91
CA GLU A 52 -24.53 16.19 24.35
C GLU A 52 -25.11 16.96 23.15
N ILE A 53 -25.77 16.25 22.22
CA ILE A 53 -26.47 16.87 21.08
C ILE A 53 -27.58 17.82 21.56
N LYS A 54 -28.41 17.41 22.52
CA LYS A 54 -29.49 18.26 23.05
C LYS A 54 -28.97 19.52 23.74
N LYS A 55 -27.84 19.41 24.45
CA LYS A 55 -27.20 20.54 25.15
C LYS A 55 -26.60 21.58 24.20
N SER A 56 -26.14 21.17 23.01
CA SER A 56 -25.58 22.11 22.02
C SER A 56 -26.62 23.10 21.48
N GLY A 57 -27.92 22.78 21.62
CA GLY A 57 -29.02 23.54 21.04
C GLY A 57 -29.13 23.42 19.51
N GLN A 58 -28.27 22.62 18.88
CA GLN A 58 -28.21 22.40 17.44
C GLN A 58 -28.48 20.92 17.13
N GLY A 59 -29.66 20.64 16.58
CA GLY A 59 -30.05 19.31 16.12
C GLY A 59 -31.02 18.57 17.04
N ASN A 60 -31.55 17.46 16.53
CA ASN A 60 -32.53 16.62 17.20
C ASN A 60 -31.99 15.20 17.26
N ALA A 61 -32.01 14.55 18.43
CA ALA A 61 -31.45 13.22 18.60
C ALA A 61 -32.27 12.31 19.50
N LEU A 62 -32.25 11.02 19.15
CA LEU A 62 -32.93 9.93 19.85
C LEU A 62 -31.96 8.77 20.09
N ALA A 63 -31.98 8.21 21.30
CA ALA A 63 -31.20 7.03 21.62
C ALA A 63 -31.95 5.76 21.21
N ASN A 64 -31.20 4.79 20.69
CA ASN A 64 -31.66 3.44 20.42
C ASN A 64 -30.68 2.44 21.05
N TYR A 65 -31.19 1.37 21.66
CA TYR A 65 -30.38 0.39 22.39
C TYR A 65 -30.41 -1.03 21.79
N ASP A 66 -31.09 -1.19 20.66
CA ASP A 66 -31.27 -2.49 20.04
C ASP A 66 -29.96 -3.00 19.43
N ASN A 67 -29.82 -4.33 19.38
CA ASN A 67 -28.71 -4.95 18.67
C ASN A 67 -28.85 -4.70 17.17
N VAL A 68 -27.76 -4.45 16.46
CA VAL A 68 -27.78 -4.16 15.02
C VAL A 68 -28.35 -5.29 14.16
N VAL A 69 -28.33 -6.54 14.64
CA VAL A 69 -29.02 -7.65 13.95
C VAL A 69 -30.55 -7.51 14.00
N GLU A 70 -31.08 -6.69 14.91
CA GLU A 70 -32.48 -6.30 15.01
C GLU A 70 -32.76 -4.98 14.28
N GLY A 71 -32.09 -4.72 13.15
CA GLY A 71 -32.15 -3.45 12.41
C GLY A 71 -33.56 -2.95 12.09
N HIS A 72 -34.56 -3.84 12.01
CA HIS A 72 -35.97 -3.47 11.88
C HIS A 72 -36.47 -2.60 13.05
N LYS A 73 -36.04 -2.86 14.30
CA LYS A 73 -36.41 -2.04 15.47
C LYS A 73 -35.76 -0.67 15.42
N ILE A 74 -34.47 -0.61 15.06
CA ILE A 74 -33.71 0.63 14.92
C ILE A 74 -34.36 1.54 13.87
N VAL A 75 -34.65 1.01 12.68
CA VAL A 75 -35.29 1.76 11.60
C VAL A 75 -36.72 2.14 11.96
N LYS A 76 -37.48 1.24 12.60
CA LYS A 76 -38.84 1.56 13.07
C LYS A 76 -38.82 2.75 14.01
N GLN A 77 -37.90 2.80 14.96
CA GLN A 77 -37.81 3.91 15.91
C GLN A 77 -37.50 5.24 15.19
N ALA A 78 -36.64 5.24 14.17
CA ALA A 78 -36.39 6.41 13.33
C ALA A 78 -37.66 6.89 12.63
N VAL A 79 -38.44 5.96 12.05
CA VAL A 79 -39.70 6.27 11.35
C VAL A 79 -40.77 6.77 12.32
N ASP A 80 -40.94 6.13 13.48
CA ASP A 80 -41.95 6.53 14.46
C ASP A 80 -41.72 7.96 14.99
N ASN A 81 -40.46 8.39 15.11
CA ASN A 81 -40.10 9.68 15.71
C ASN A 81 -39.85 10.79 14.68
N PHE A 82 -39.29 10.44 13.51
CA PHE A 82 -38.87 11.41 12.50
C PHE A 82 -39.54 11.18 11.13
N GLY A 83 -40.47 10.23 11.03
CA GLY A 83 -41.29 9.96 9.84
C GLY A 83 -40.62 9.17 8.73
N THR A 84 -39.28 9.10 8.70
CA THR A 84 -38.52 8.42 7.64
C THR A 84 -37.06 8.16 8.03
N VAL A 85 -36.29 7.51 7.15
CA VAL A 85 -34.82 7.42 7.19
C VAL A 85 -34.25 7.85 5.83
N HIS A 86 -33.25 8.73 5.86
CA HIS A 86 -32.59 9.25 4.65
C HIS A 86 -31.16 8.72 4.50
N ILE A 87 -30.45 8.61 5.62
CA ILE A 87 -29.03 8.24 5.67
C ILE A 87 -28.86 7.11 6.69
N LEU A 88 -28.12 6.07 6.30
CA LEU A 88 -27.74 4.97 7.18
C LEU A 88 -26.22 4.81 7.19
N ILE A 89 -25.61 4.98 8.37
CA ILE A 89 -24.17 4.76 8.59
C ILE A 89 -24.01 3.45 9.35
N ASN A 90 -23.66 2.38 8.63
CA ASN A 90 -23.38 1.07 9.19
C ASN A 90 -21.95 1.04 9.76
N ASN A 91 -21.82 1.54 11.00
CA ASN A 91 -20.54 1.74 11.68
C ASN A 91 -20.29 0.78 12.85
N ALA A 92 -21.34 0.21 13.46
CA ALA A 92 -21.19 -0.68 14.62
C ALA A 92 -20.15 -1.79 14.38
N GLY A 93 -19.36 -2.07 15.41
CA GLY A 93 -18.27 -3.02 15.29
C GLY A 93 -17.82 -3.61 16.61
N VAL A 94 -17.23 -4.80 16.52
CA VAL A 94 -16.60 -5.56 17.60
C VAL A 94 -15.33 -6.26 17.08
N LEU A 95 -14.36 -6.50 17.95
CA LEU A 95 -13.21 -7.35 17.66
C LEU A 95 -13.18 -8.60 18.53
N ARG A 96 -12.61 -9.67 17.96
CA ARG A 96 -12.29 -10.94 18.62
C ARG A 96 -11.01 -11.48 18.01
N ASP A 97 -9.94 -10.72 18.20
CA ASP A 97 -8.64 -10.98 17.55
C ASP A 97 -7.98 -12.21 18.15
N LYS A 98 -7.72 -13.18 17.28
CA LYS A 98 -7.09 -14.46 17.57
C LYS A 98 -6.39 -14.94 16.31
N SER A 99 -5.18 -15.48 16.44
CA SER A 99 -4.59 -16.25 15.35
C SER A 99 -5.57 -17.31 14.88
N PHE A 100 -5.55 -17.64 13.60
CA PHE A 100 -6.53 -18.54 13.00
C PHE A 100 -6.56 -19.92 13.68
N LYS A 101 -5.41 -20.40 14.19
CA LYS A 101 -5.31 -21.63 14.99
C LYS A 101 -6.14 -21.57 16.29
N SER A 102 -6.20 -20.41 16.91
CA SER A 102 -6.78 -20.21 18.25
C SER A 102 -8.19 -19.61 18.20
N MET A 103 -8.71 -19.32 17.01
CA MET A 103 -10.02 -18.71 16.81
C MET A 103 -11.11 -19.75 16.98
N THR A 104 -12.04 -19.52 17.90
CA THR A 104 -13.22 -20.36 18.08
C THR A 104 -14.34 -19.96 17.13
N ASP A 105 -15.28 -20.89 16.93
CA ASP A 105 -16.54 -20.65 16.22
C ASP A 105 -17.31 -19.45 16.78
N GLN A 106 -17.34 -19.30 18.11
CA GLN A 106 -18.03 -18.18 18.77
C GLN A 106 -17.41 -16.83 18.42
N GLU A 107 -16.08 -16.75 18.35
CA GLU A 107 -15.36 -15.52 17.99
C GLU A 107 -15.56 -15.17 16.51
N TRP A 108 -15.66 -16.18 15.64
CA TRP A 108 -16.08 -15.98 14.26
C TRP A 108 -17.52 -15.45 14.17
N ASP A 109 -18.46 -16.14 14.79
CA ASP A 109 -19.89 -15.88 14.65
C ASP A 109 -20.29 -14.50 15.19
N VAL A 110 -19.71 -14.06 16.32
CA VAL A 110 -19.95 -12.71 16.86
C VAL A 110 -19.49 -11.61 15.90
N VAL A 111 -18.31 -11.77 15.28
CA VAL A 111 -17.79 -10.78 14.33
C VAL A 111 -18.65 -10.74 13.06
N GLN A 112 -19.06 -11.90 12.51
CA GLN A 112 -19.95 -11.93 11.35
C GLN A 112 -21.34 -11.36 11.66
N ALA A 113 -21.90 -11.65 12.85
CA ALA A 113 -23.20 -11.11 13.26
C ALA A 113 -23.19 -9.58 13.29
N VAL A 114 -22.19 -8.96 13.92
CA VAL A 114 -22.12 -7.50 14.04
C VAL A 114 -21.77 -6.84 12.72
N HIS A 115 -20.76 -7.36 11.99
CA HIS A 115 -20.20 -6.67 10.83
C HIS A 115 -20.75 -7.10 9.48
N VAL A 116 -21.55 -8.18 9.40
CA VAL A 116 -22.20 -8.63 8.15
C VAL A 116 -23.71 -8.64 8.32
N GLN A 117 -24.23 -9.35 9.34
CA GLN A 117 -25.67 -9.43 9.57
C GLN A 117 -26.27 -8.09 10.02
N GLY A 118 -25.57 -7.33 10.86
CA GLY A 118 -26.01 -6.00 11.29
C GLY A 118 -26.24 -5.02 10.13
N PRO A 119 -25.22 -4.74 9.29
CA PRO A 119 -25.39 -3.89 8.11
C PRO A 119 -26.46 -4.41 7.15
N TYR A 120 -26.59 -5.72 6.98
CA TYR A 120 -27.69 -6.33 6.22
C TYR A 120 -29.05 -5.98 6.83
N ALA A 121 -29.29 -6.28 8.10
CA ALA A 121 -30.58 -6.10 8.77
C ALA A 121 -31.02 -4.64 8.80
N CYS A 122 -30.12 -3.71 9.15
CA CYS A 122 -30.38 -2.27 9.14
C CYS A 122 -30.69 -1.78 7.73
N THR A 123 -29.90 -2.19 6.74
CA THR A 123 -30.11 -1.76 5.35
C THR A 123 -31.39 -2.35 4.79
N LYS A 124 -31.69 -3.62 5.07
CA LYS A 124 -32.91 -4.32 4.63
C LYS A 124 -34.17 -3.62 5.14
N ALA A 125 -34.16 -3.17 6.39
CA ALA A 125 -35.27 -2.42 6.98
C ALA A 125 -35.40 -1.00 6.41
N ALA A 126 -34.29 -0.29 6.15
CA ALA A 126 -34.30 1.05 5.58
C ALA A 126 -34.64 1.08 4.08
N TRP A 127 -34.30 0.02 3.34
CA TRP A 127 -34.43 -0.07 1.88
C TRP A 127 -35.81 0.26 1.32
N PRO A 128 -36.94 -0.32 1.80
CA PRO A 128 -38.26 0.01 1.28
C PRO A 128 -38.63 1.49 1.45
N ILE A 129 -38.18 2.12 2.54
CA ILE A 129 -38.44 3.54 2.83
C ILE A 129 -37.66 4.42 1.86
N MET A 130 -36.35 4.18 1.73
CA MET A 130 -35.48 4.90 0.80
C MET A 130 -35.95 4.77 -0.66
N ARG A 131 -36.42 3.57 -1.05
CA ARG A 131 -37.00 3.33 -2.39
C ARG A 131 -38.27 4.13 -2.61
N LYS A 132 -39.18 4.16 -1.64
CA LYS A 132 -40.47 4.86 -1.72
C LYS A 132 -40.26 6.37 -1.89
N GLN A 133 -39.33 6.95 -1.15
CA GLN A 133 -39.04 8.40 -1.20
C GLN A 133 -38.06 8.78 -2.33
N LYS A 134 -37.53 7.80 -3.08
CA LYS A 134 -36.52 8.01 -4.15
C LYS A 134 -35.30 8.81 -3.66
N PHE A 135 -34.85 8.51 -2.45
CA PHE A 135 -33.64 9.07 -1.88
C PHE A 135 -33.10 8.14 -0.79
N GLY A 136 -31.81 7.83 -0.86
CA GLY A 136 -31.10 7.13 0.20
C GLY A 136 -29.59 7.33 0.10
N ARG A 137 -28.91 7.33 1.24
CA ARG A 137 -27.45 7.35 1.31
C ARG A 137 -26.99 6.35 2.35
N ILE A 138 -26.08 5.46 1.98
CA ILE A 138 -25.61 4.40 2.86
C ILE A 138 -24.09 4.35 2.85
N ILE A 139 -23.50 4.30 4.04
CA ILE A 139 -22.07 4.06 4.23
C ILE A 139 -21.90 2.76 4.98
N ASN A 140 -21.11 1.85 4.41
CA ASN A 140 -20.67 0.64 5.10
C ASN A 140 -19.19 0.79 5.50
N THR A 141 -18.91 0.65 6.80
CA THR A 141 -17.55 0.77 7.32
C THR A 141 -16.77 -0.53 7.13
N ALA A 142 -15.91 -0.56 6.11
CA ALA A 142 -14.88 -1.57 5.87
C ALA A 142 -13.62 -1.32 6.74
N SER A 143 -12.45 -1.80 6.31
CA SER A 143 -11.15 -1.50 6.95
C SER A 143 -10.00 -1.92 6.04
N ALA A 144 -8.79 -1.42 6.30
CA ALA A 144 -7.56 -1.90 5.65
C ALA A 144 -7.37 -3.42 5.86
N ALA A 145 -7.70 -3.95 7.05
CA ALA A 145 -7.67 -5.39 7.31
C ALA A 145 -8.62 -6.16 6.38
N GLY A 146 -9.78 -5.59 6.02
CA GLY A 146 -10.65 -6.16 5.00
C GLY A 146 -10.05 -6.11 3.60
N LEU A 147 -9.37 -5.03 3.24
CA LEU A 147 -8.82 -4.84 1.90
C LEU A 147 -7.58 -5.71 1.63
N TYR A 148 -6.73 -5.92 2.65
CA TYR A 148 -5.38 -6.50 2.49
C TYR A 148 -5.13 -7.73 3.39
N GLY A 149 -6.03 -8.06 4.30
CA GLY A 149 -5.81 -9.06 5.35
C GLY A 149 -4.99 -8.50 6.52
N ASN A 150 -5.12 -9.10 7.70
CA ASN A 150 -4.29 -8.77 8.86
C ASN A 150 -4.13 -9.97 9.79
N PHE A 151 -2.94 -10.17 10.34
CA PHE A 151 -2.66 -11.31 11.21
C PHE A 151 -3.61 -11.32 12.42
N GLY A 152 -4.22 -12.49 12.72
CA GLY A 152 -5.11 -12.64 13.86
C GLY A 152 -6.51 -12.09 13.68
N GLN A 153 -6.85 -11.66 12.46
CA GLN A 153 -8.13 -10.99 12.15
C GLN A 153 -8.91 -11.70 11.03
N ALA A 154 -8.80 -13.02 10.91
CA ALA A 154 -9.42 -13.78 9.82
C ALA A 154 -10.96 -13.57 9.70
N ASN A 155 -11.65 -13.54 10.83
CA ASN A 155 -13.08 -13.22 10.95
C ASN A 155 -13.37 -11.77 10.54
N TYR A 156 -12.57 -10.81 11.03
CA TYR A 156 -12.74 -9.39 10.81
C TYR A 156 -12.44 -8.99 9.36
N SER A 157 -11.32 -9.43 8.79
CA SER A 157 -10.98 -9.23 7.38
C SER A 157 -12.06 -9.77 6.44
N ALA A 158 -12.59 -10.97 6.73
CA ALA A 158 -13.72 -11.52 5.98
C ALA A 158 -14.96 -10.61 6.05
N ALA A 159 -15.34 -10.17 7.26
CA ALA A 159 -16.52 -9.33 7.43
C ALA A 159 -16.36 -7.95 6.77
N LYS A 160 -15.18 -7.33 6.89
CA LYS A 160 -14.93 -5.99 6.37
C LYS A 160 -14.81 -5.95 4.84
N LEU A 161 -14.28 -6.99 4.21
CA LEU A 161 -14.33 -7.08 2.75
C LEU A 161 -15.74 -7.40 2.22
N SER A 162 -16.53 -8.16 2.99
CA SER A 162 -17.94 -8.40 2.68
C SER A 162 -18.72 -7.10 2.53
N GLN A 163 -18.46 -6.11 3.39
CA GLN A 163 -19.08 -4.78 3.33
C GLN A 163 -18.75 -4.01 2.05
N VAL A 164 -17.53 -4.15 1.51
CA VAL A 164 -17.12 -3.47 0.27
C VAL A 164 -17.99 -3.90 -0.91
N THR A 165 -18.16 -5.21 -1.11
CA THR A 165 -18.92 -5.71 -2.25
C THR A 165 -20.43 -5.66 -1.99
N PHE A 166 -20.87 -5.73 -0.73
CA PHE A 166 -22.26 -5.42 -0.38
C PHE A 166 -22.63 -3.99 -0.84
N SER A 167 -21.76 -3.00 -0.59
CA SER A 167 -21.93 -1.63 -1.08
C SER A 167 -22.01 -1.57 -2.61
N LYS A 168 -21.13 -2.28 -3.32
CA LYS A 168 -21.13 -2.32 -4.80
C LYS A 168 -22.41 -2.90 -5.38
N THR A 169 -22.95 -3.95 -4.77
CA THR A 169 -24.23 -4.55 -5.21
C THR A 169 -25.39 -3.61 -4.93
N LEU A 170 -25.49 -3.07 -3.71
CA LEU A 170 -26.55 -2.13 -3.35
C LEU A 170 -26.53 -0.87 -4.20
N ALA A 171 -25.35 -0.35 -4.56
CA ALA A 171 -25.21 0.79 -5.45
C ALA A 171 -25.91 0.57 -6.81
N ARG A 172 -25.75 -0.63 -7.39
CA ARG A 172 -26.42 -0.99 -8.66
C ARG A 172 -27.93 -1.13 -8.48
N GLU A 173 -28.37 -1.78 -7.39
CA GLU A 173 -29.80 -1.96 -7.13
C GLU A 173 -30.53 -0.66 -6.78
N GLY A 174 -29.80 0.25 -6.12
CA GLY A 174 -30.28 1.52 -5.59
C GLY A 174 -30.29 2.66 -6.61
N ALA A 175 -29.48 2.59 -7.67
CA ALA A 175 -29.27 3.67 -8.64
C ALA A 175 -30.57 4.28 -9.17
N LYS A 176 -31.53 3.45 -9.61
CA LYS A 176 -32.83 3.91 -10.15
C LYS A 176 -33.74 4.58 -9.12
N TYR A 177 -33.42 4.46 -7.83
CA TYR A 177 -34.14 5.06 -6.72
C TYR A 177 -33.36 6.21 -6.07
N ASN A 178 -32.25 6.66 -6.68
CA ASN A 178 -31.34 7.65 -6.09
C ASN A 178 -30.89 7.23 -4.67
N ILE A 179 -30.59 5.94 -4.53
CA ILE A 179 -29.94 5.38 -3.35
C ILE A 179 -28.47 5.16 -3.69
N LEU A 180 -27.58 5.96 -3.09
CA LEU A 180 -26.13 5.84 -3.28
C LEU A 180 -25.52 5.12 -2.08
N VAL A 181 -24.63 4.16 -2.36
CA VAL A 181 -24.03 3.31 -1.34
C VAL A 181 -22.53 3.24 -1.55
N ASN A 182 -21.72 3.61 -0.57
CA ASN A 182 -20.26 3.54 -0.65
C ASN A 182 -19.66 2.80 0.55
N ALA A 183 -18.43 2.34 0.40
CA ALA A 183 -17.66 1.76 1.50
C ALA A 183 -16.51 2.69 1.87
N ILE A 184 -16.21 2.79 3.17
CA ILE A 184 -15.02 3.49 3.66
C ILE A 184 -14.15 2.52 4.45
N ALA A 185 -12.83 2.66 4.35
CA ALA A 185 -11.84 1.96 5.14
C ALA A 185 -11.08 2.99 5.99
N PRO A 186 -11.67 3.43 7.11
CA PRO A 186 -11.10 4.48 7.93
C PRO A 186 -9.96 3.96 8.82
N VAL A 187 -8.98 4.82 9.07
CA VAL A 187 -7.98 4.67 10.13
C VAL A 187 -8.19 5.76 11.15
N ALA A 188 -8.60 5.37 12.36
CA ALA A 188 -8.82 6.27 13.48
C ALA A 188 -8.37 5.63 14.79
N ALA A 189 -8.05 6.47 15.76
CA ALA A 189 -7.80 6.11 17.14
C ALA A 189 -9.07 5.48 17.72
N SER A 190 -8.87 4.33 18.33
CA SER A 190 -9.89 3.54 18.99
C SER A 190 -9.20 2.74 20.09
N GLN A 191 -9.98 2.14 20.99
CA GLN A 191 -9.44 1.16 21.94
C GLN A 191 -8.65 0.04 21.25
N MET A 192 -8.96 -0.23 19.97
CA MET A 192 -8.32 -1.21 19.12
C MET A 192 -6.97 -0.77 18.55
N THR A 193 -6.85 0.44 18.01
CA THR A 193 -5.56 0.93 17.49
C THR A 193 -4.59 1.24 18.63
N ALA A 194 -5.10 1.53 19.84
CA ALA A 194 -4.29 1.80 21.02
C ALA A 194 -3.45 0.63 21.54
N THR A 195 -3.76 -0.61 21.16
CA THR A 195 -2.98 -1.79 21.56
C THR A 195 -1.81 -2.08 20.62
N ILE A 196 -1.75 -1.40 19.47
CA ILE A 196 -0.77 -1.65 18.41
C ILE A 196 0.01 -0.40 17.98
N MET A 197 -0.47 0.80 18.34
CA MET A 197 0.16 2.07 17.99
C MET A 197 0.56 2.87 19.24
N PRO A 198 1.70 3.58 19.21
CA PRO A 198 2.11 4.45 20.31
C PRO A 198 1.10 5.60 20.55
N PRO A 199 0.97 6.09 21.80
CA PRO A 199 0.03 7.16 22.16
C PRO A 199 0.13 8.45 21.32
N GLU A 200 1.33 8.80 20.88
CA GLU A 200 1.61 9.94 20.01
C GLU A 200 0.98 9.81 18.63
N MET A 201 1.02 8.62 18.00
CA MET A 201 0.36 8.37 16.72
C MET A 201 -1.16 8.39 16.84
N LEU A 202 -1.70 7.93 17.97
CA LEU A 202 -3.14 7.92 18.21
C LEU A 202 -3.73 9.33 18.34
N LYS A 203 -2.94 10.32 18.76
CA LYS A 203 -3.41 11.71 18.86
C LYS A 203 -3.75 12.31 17.49
N GLU A 204 -3.01 11.91 16.45
CA GLU A 204 -3.19 12.39 15.08
C GLU A 204 -4.35 11.69 14.35
N LEU A 205 -4.65 10.44 14.74
CA LEU A 205 -5.72 9.62 14.16
C LEU A 205 -7.11 9.97 14.70
N THR A 206 -7.49 11.24 14.69
CA THR A 206 -8.79 11.66 15.26
C THR A 206 -9.97 11.08 14.47
N PRO A 207 -11.01 10.52 15.14
CA PRO A 207 -12.24 10.10 14.47
C PRO A 207 -12.91 11.23 13.66
N GLU A 208 -12.75 12.47 14.09
CA GLU A 208 -13.21 13.69 13.43
C GLU A 208 -12.66 13.82 12.00
N ALA A 209 -11.43 13.39 11.74
CA ALA A 209 -10.82 13.44 10.42
C ALA A 209 -11.52 12.55 9.39
N ILE A 210 -12.36 11.60 9.80
CA ILE A 210 -13.11 10.73 8.88
C ILE A 210 -14.46 11.36 8.49
N VAL A 211 -15.02 12.20 9.36
CA VAL A 211 -16.36 12.78 9.23
C VAL A 211 -16.57 13.51 7.89
N PRO A 212 -15.63 14.33 7.38
CA PRO A 212 -15.83 15.07 6.14
C PRO A 212 -16.11 14.21 4.91
N LEU A 213 -15.39 13.09 4.78
CA LEU A 213 -15.59 12.16 3.67
C LEU A 213 -16.97 11.52 3.74
N VAL A 214 -17.37 11.04 4.92
CA VAL A 214 -18.69 10.44 5.16
C VAL A 214 -19.79 11.44 4.85
N ALA A 215 -19.69 12.66 5.41
CA ALA A 215 -20.64 13.73 5.19
C ALA A 215 -20.79 14.07 3.70
N TYR A 216 -19.69 14.26 2.97
CA TYR A 216 -19.75 14.54 1.54
C TYR A 216 -20.41 13.40 0.76
N LEU A 217 -20.02 12.14 1.01
CA LEU A 217 -20.57 10.98 0.30
C LEU A 217 -22.07 10.78 0.54
N VAL A 218 -22.60 11.19 1.69
CA VAL A 218 -24.04 11.10 2.01
C VAL A 218 -24.81 12.40 1.81
N SER A 219 -24.17 13.44 1.29
CA SER A 219 -24.84 14.69 0.95
C SER A 219 -25.72 14.55 -0.30
N GLU A 220 -26.62 15.51 -0.50
CA GLU A 220 -27.35 15.64 -1.77
C GLU A 220 -26.43 16.08 -2.92
N GLU A 221 -25.30 16.70 -2.60
CA GLU A 221 -24.32 17.15 -3.59
C GLU A 221 -23.54 15.99 -4.22
N ASN A 222 -23.38 14.88 -3.50
CA ASN A 222 -22.96 13.64 -4.12
C ASN A 222 -24.07 13.11 -5.04
N THR A 223 -23.84 13.25 -6.33
CA THR A 223 -24.73 12.79 -7.41
C THR A 223 -24.14 11.65 -8.24
N LYS A 224 -22.87 11.28 -8.01
CA LYS A 224 -22.11 10.37 -8.89
C LYS A 224 -21.49 9.19 -8.16
N GLU A 225 -20.98 9.39 -6.96
CA GLU A 225 -20.16 8.41 -6.27
C GLU A 225 -21.08 7.38 -5.59
N SER A 226 -21.12 6.19 -6.17
CA SER A 226 -21.85 5.03 -5.67
C SER A 226 -21.10 3.75 -6.06
N GLY A 227 -21.07 2.77 -5.17
CA GLY A 227 -20.30 1.53 -5.31
C GLY A 227 -18.79 1.72 -5.17
N GLN A 228 -18.37 2.86 -4.63
CA GLN A 228 -16.97 3.26 -4.53
C GLN A 228 -16.40 2.92 -3.15
N VAL A 229 -15.07 2.86 -3.09
CA VAL A 229 -14.30 2.50 -1.90
C VAL A 229 -13.28 3.59 -1.64
N PHE A 230 -13.22 4.08 -0.41
CA PHE A 230 -12.29 5.12 0.00
C PHE A 230 -11.50 4.69 1.23
N GLU A 231 -10.22 5.02 1.29
CA GLU A 231 -9.41 4.99 2.49
C GLU A 231 -9.21 6.41 3.02
N SER A 232 -9.16 6.56 4.33
CA SER A 232 -8.96 7.87 4.95
C SER A 232 -8.44 7.74 6.38
N GLY A 233 -7.57 8.66 6.79
CA GLY A 233 -7.03 8.73 8.15
C GLY A 233 -6.17 9.97 8.32
N ALA A 234 -6.17 10.54 9.53
CA ALA A 234 -5.39 11.74 9.89
C ALA A 234 -5.46 12.90 8.88
N GLY A 235 -6.58 13.10 8.16
CA GLY A 235 -6.72 14.17 7.16
C GLY A 235 -6.31 13.80 5.74
N TRP A 236 -5.79 12.60 5.49
CA TRP A 236 -5.57 12.07 4.14
C TRP A 236 -6.80 11.29 3.63
N TYR A 237 -7.09 11.41 2.33
CA TYR A 237 -8.21 10.73 1.65
C TYR A 237 -7.78 10.20 0.27
N GLY A 238 -8.12 8.94 -0.02
CA GLY A 238 -7.87 8.33 -1.32
C GLY A 238 -8.96 7.35 -1.75
N LYS A 239 -9.15 7.20 -3.06
CA LYS A 239 -10.09 6.26 -3.70
C LYS A 239 -9.38 4.97 -4.11
N LEU A 240 -10.08 3.84 -4.01
CA LEU A 240 -9.60 2.54 -4.47
C LEU A 240 -10.40 2.00 -5.66
N ARG A 241 -9.69 1.32 -6.57
CA ARG A 241 -10.28 0.54 -7.66
C ARG A 241 -9.57 -0.80 -7.85
N ARG A 242 -10.22 -1.72 -8.56
CA ARG A 242 -9.61 -2.99 -8.96
C ARG A 242 -8.79 -2.77 -10.23
N GLU A 243 -7.58 -3.27 -10.22
CA GLU A 243 -6.69 -3.33 -11.37
C GLU A 243 -6.48 -4.80 -11.74
N ARG A 244 -6.65 -5.12 -13.03
CA ARG A 244 -6.55 -6.49 -13.55
C ARG A 244 -5.55 -6.51 -14.69
N CYS A 245 -4.54 -7.38 -14.59
CA CYS A 245 -3.60 -7.54 -15.69
C CYS A 245 -4.30 -8.06 -16.97
N ARG A 246 -3.60 -7.99 -18.12
CA ARG A 246 -4.12 -8.63 -19.35
C ARG A 246 -4.18 -10.14 -19.22
N GLY A 247 -3.29 -10.72 -18.41
CA GLY A 247 -3.21 -12.14 -18.19
C GLY A 247 -2.72 -12.93 -19.40
N ALA A 248 -2.64 -14.25 -19.22
CA ALA A 248 -2.24 -15.19 -20.26
C ALA A 248 -3.46 -15.92 -20.84
N VAL A 249 -3.43 -16.19 -22.13
CA VAL A 249 -4.38 -17.07 -22.83
C VAL A 249 -3.67 -18.36 -23.22
N PHE A 250 -4.30 -19.48 -22.88
CA PHE A 250 -3.85 -20.85 -23.11
C PHE A 250 -4.78 -21.53 -24.11
N LYS A 251 -4.22 -22.41 -24.94
CA LYS A 251 -5.03 -23.22 -25.85
C LYS A 251 -5.94 -24.15 -25.06
N THR A 252 -7.23 -24.16 -25.35
CA THR A 252 -8.24 -24.93 -24.61
C THR A 252 -8.36 -26.39 -25.08
N ASP A 253 -7.27 -27.14 -24.99
CA ASP A 253 -7.18 -28.59 -25.27
C ASP A 253 -6.37 -29.32 -24.19
N ASP A 254 -6.03 -30.59 -24.42
CA ASP A 254 -5.30 -31.43 -23.46
C ASP A 254 -3.89 -30.92 -23.12
N SER A 255 -3.33 -29.99 -23.91
CA SER A 255 -2.06 -29.36 -23.57
C SER A 255 -2.19 -28.32 -22.44
N PHE A 256 -3.42 -27.88 -22.09
CA PHE A 256 -3.61 -26.95 -20.99
C PHE A 256 -3.55 -27.67 -19.64
N THR A 257 -2.33 -27.76 -19.10
CA THR A 257 -2.04 -28.44 -17.85
C THR A 257 -1.55 -27.45 -16.78
N PRO A 258 -1.50 -27.83 -15.50
CA PRO A 258 -0.81 -27.03 -14.49
C PRO A 258 0.66 -26.72 -14.85
N SER A 259 1.36 -27.62 -15.54
CA SER A 259 2.73 -27.39 -16.03
C SER A 259 2.79 -26.31 -17.12
N ALA A 260 1.74 -26.19 -17.94
CA ALA A 260 1.62 -25.09 -18.90
C ALA A 260 1.40 -23.74 -18.21
N VAL A 261 0.58 -23.72 -17.14
CA VAL A 261 0.40 -22.53 -16.30
C VAL A 261 1.72 -22.12 -15.67
N MET A 262 2.45 -23.07 -15.07
CA MET A 262 3.78 -22.82 -14.48
C MET A 262 4.75 -22.17 -15.47
N ALA A 263 4.77 -22.64 -16.73
CA ALA A 263 5.69 -22.14 -17.75
C ALA A 263 5.44 -20.69 -18.18
N ARG A 264 4.25 -20.15 -17.91
CA ARG A 264 3.81 -18.80 -18.31
C ARG A 264 3.19 -18.05 -17.13
N PHE A 265 3.57 -18.38 -15.91
CA PHE A 265 2.94 -17.81 -14.73
C PHE A 265 3.24 -16.32 -14.58
N ASP A 266 4.41 -15.87 -15.03
CA ASP A 266 4.78 -14.45 -15.03
C ASP A 266 3.81 -13.59 -15.85
N GLU A 267 3.37 -14.08 -17.03
CA GLU A 267 2.39 -13.39 -17.87
C GLU A 267 1.01 -13.26 -17.20
N ILE A 268 0.65 -14.19 -16.30
CA ILE A 268 -0.60 -14.11 -15.52
C ILE A 268 -0.50 -13.00 -14.46
N ASN A 269 0.71 -12.62 -14.05
CA ASN A 269 0.97 -11.63 -13.00
C ASN A 269 1.55 -10.30 -13.53
N ASP A 270 1.55 -10.09 -14.85
CA ASP A 270 2.13 -8.90 -15.49
C ASP A 270 1.15 -7.71 -15.54
N PHE A 271 1.43 -6.67 -14.75
CA PHE A 271 0.64 -5.44 -14.66
C PHE A 271 1.14 -4.29 -15.55
N GLU A 272 1.99 -4.51 -16.56
CA GLU A 272 2.47 -3.44 -17.45
C GLU A 272 1.35 -2.75 -18.24
N ASN A 273 0.30 -3.51 -18.63
CA ASN A 273 -0.79 -2.99 -19.46
C ASN A 273 -2.19 -3.32 -18.91
N PRO A 274 -2.52 -2.90 -17.67
CA PRO A 274 -3.67 -3.39 -16.96
C PRO A 274 -4.99 -2.78 -17.46
N THR A 275 -6.09 -3.38 -17.00
CA THR A 275 -7.46 -2.91 -17.19
C THR A 275 -8.10 -2.61 -15.83
N TYR A 276 -9.14 -1.79 -15.83
CA TYR A 276 -9.82 -1.33 -14.60
C TYR A 276 -11.31 -1.71 -14.63
N PRO A 277 -11.63 -3.01 -14.53
CA PRO A 277 -13.01 -3.48 -14.61
C PRO A 277 -13.85 -2.97 -13.43
N GLU A 278 -15.07 -2.56 -13.74
CA GLU A 278 -16.09 -2.17 -12.78
C GLU A 278 -17.25 -3.17 -12.74
N ASN A 279 -17.45 -3.95 -13.79
CA ASN A 279 -18.56 -4.91 -13.94
C ASN A 279 -18.08 -6.30 -14.34
N ILE A 280 -18.90 -7.31 -14.02
CA ILE A 280 -18.63 -8.72 -14.36
C ILE A 280 -18.58 -8.97 -15.88
N THR A 281 -19.12 -8.05 -16.69
CA THR A 281 -19.16 -8.12 -18.15
C THR A 281 -17.99 -7.43 -18.84
N ASP A 282 -17.11 -6.76 -18.10
CA ASP A 282 -16.00 -5.99 -18.69
C ASP A 282 -14.87 -6.88 -19.24
N ALA A 283 -14.89 -8.18 -18.95
CA ALA A 283 -14.06 -9.15 -19.64
C ALA A 283 -14.81 -9.72 -20.86
N ASN A 284 -14.21 -9.59 -22.06
CA ASN A 284 -14.73 -10.21 -23.27
C ASN A 284 -14.37 -11.71 -23.33
N TYR A 285 -15.04 -12.52 -22.51
CA TYR A 285 -14.73 -13.94 -22.39
C TYR A 285 -14.87 -14.72 -23.71
N LEU A 286 -15.79 -14.32 -24.60
CA LEU A 286 -15.98 -14.97 -25.89
C LEU A 286 -14.78 -14.75 -26.83
N GLU A 287 -14.29 -13.51 -26.91
CA GLU A 287 -13.10 -13.20 -27.69
C GLU A 287 -11.87 -13.94 -27.15
N LEU A 288 -11.70 -13.98 -25.82
CA LEU A 288 -10.61 -14.71 -25.18
C LEU A 288 -10.67 -16.22 -25.48
N LEU A 289 -11.86 -16.82 -25.45
CA LEU A 289 -12.07 -18.21 -25.80
C LEU A 289 -11.79 -18.49 -27.29
N GLU A 290 -12.23 -17.62 -28.20
CA GLU A 290 -11.93 -17.77 -29.63
C GLU A 290 -10.44 -17.61 -29.93
N ARG A 291 -9.76 -16.70 -29.23
CA ARG A 291 -8.30 -16.60 -29.29
C ARG A 291 -7.64 -17.87 -28.78
N ALA A 292 -8.09 -18.40 -27.65
CA ALA A 292 -7.58 -19.63 -27.06
C ALA A 292 -7.64 -20.82 -28.04
N LYS A 293 -8.78 -21.03 -28.71
CA LYS A 293 -8.95 -22.12 -29.69
C LYS A 293 -7.91 -22.07 -30.82
N LYS A 294 -7.51 -20.87 -31.26
CA LYS A 294 -6.60 -20.63 -32.39
C LYS A 294 -5.11 -20.72 -32.03
N LEU A 295 -4.76 -20.77 -30.75
CA LEU A 295 -3.36 -20.88 -30.34
C LEU A 295 -2.74 -22.23 -30.75
N ALA A 296 -1.40 -22.27 -30.80
CA ALA A 296 -0.64 -23.51 -30.87
C ALA A 296 -0.71 -24.27 -29.53
N SER A 297 -0.29 -25.54 -29.53
CA SER A 297 -0.23 -26.36 -28.31
C SER A 297 0.57 -25.65 -27.21
N ASN A 298 0.10 -25.73 -25.96
CA ASN A 298 0.70 -25.01 -24.85
C ASN A 298 2.09 -25.59 -24.51
N LYS A 299 3.08 -24.69 -24.37
CA LYS A 299 4.41 -25.05 -23.87
C LYS A 299 4.30 -25.53 -22.42
N GLN A 300 4.98 -26.63 -22.12
CA GLN A 300 5.03 -27.21 -20.77
C GLN A 300 6.30 -26.74 -20.03
N ALA A 301 6.23 -26.63 -18.71
CA ALA A 301 7.41 -26.49 -17.87
C ALA A 301 8.30 -27.75 -17.96
N SER A 302 9.60 -27.59 -17.75
CA SER A 302 10.56 -28.71 -17.80
C SER A 302 10.30 -29.76 -16.73
N SER A 303 9.92 -29.32 -15.52
CA SER A 303 9.47 -30.19 -14.45
C SER A 303 7.95 -30.27 -14.45
N PRO A 304 7.35 -31.48 -14.52
CA PRO A 304 5.91 -31.62 -14.48
C PRO A 304 5.37 -31.30 -13.07
N VAL A 305 4.21 -30.65 -13.03
CA VAL A 305 3.42 -30.49 -11.80
C VAL A 305 2.73 -31.82 -11.52
N GLU A 306 3.01 -32.44 -10.37
CA GLU A 306 2.42 -33.71 -9.93
C GLU A 306 1.91 -33.62 -8.49
N PHE A 307 1.04 -34.55 -8.10
CA PHE A 307 0.42 -34.65 -6.76
C PHE A 307 0.58 -36.04 -6.12
N ARG A 308 1.55 -36.83 -6.59
CA ARG A 308 1.82 -38.17 -6.03
C ARG A 308 2.07 -38.10 -4.53
N GLY A 309 1.40 -38.97 -3.79
CA GLY A 309 1.49 -39.03 -2.33
C GLY A 309 0.81 -37.85 -1.60
N LYS A 310 0.15 -36.93 -2.31
CA LYS A 310 -0.62 -35.85 -1.71
C LYS A 310 -2.10 -36.25 -1.63
N THR A 311 -2.77 -35.76 -0.60
CA THR A 311 -4.22 -35.92 -0.41
C THR A 311 -4.90 -34.57 -0.60
N VAL A 312 -5.87 -34.53 -1.52
CA VAL A 312 -6.58 -33.33 -1.94
C VAL A 312 -8.06 -33.46 -1.58
N LEU A 313 -8.57 -32.53 -0.77
CA LEU A 313 -9.99 -32.40 -0.47
C LEU A 313 -10.62 -31.36 -1.40
N VAL A 314 -11.66 -31.75 -2.14
CA VAL A 314 -12.44 -30.85 -2.99
C VAL A 314 -13.88 -30.82 -2.50
N THR A 315 -14.37 -29.64 -2.13
CA THR A 315 -15.77 -29.44 -1.70
C THR A 315 -16.66 -29.02 -2.87
N GLY A 316 -17.94 -29.44 -2.85
CA GLY A 316 -18.84 -29.28 -3.99
C GLY A 316 -18.34 -30.00 -5.24
N ALA A 317 -17.77 -31.19 -5.06
CA ALA A 317 -17.06 -31.93 -6.08
C ALA A 317 -17.94 -32.92 -6.85
N GLY A 318 -19.23 -33.03 -6.54
CA GLY A 318 -20.14 -33.95 -7.21
C GLY A 318 -20.39 -33.61 -8.68
N ASN A 319 -20.25 -32.33 -9.08
CA ASN A 319 -20.52 -31.83 -10.43
C ASN A 319 -19.65 -30.61 -10.80
N GLY A 320 -19.75 -30.16 -12.05
CA GLY A 320 -19.19 -28.88 -12.52
C GLY A 320 -17.69 -28.69 -12.25
N LEU A 321 -17.31 -27.52 -11.74
CA LEU A 321 -15.93 -27.14 -11.40
C LEU A 321 -15.28 -28.11 -10.41
N GLY A 322 -15.94 -28.44 -9.31
CA GLY A 322 -15.39 -29.33 -8.30
C GLY A 322 -15.11 -30.73 -8.85
N ARG A 323 -15.99 -31.27 -9.70
CA ARG A 323 -15.75 -32.53 -10.41
C ARG A 323 -14.51 -32.44 -11.33
N ALA A 324 -14.41 -31.38 -12.12
CA ALA A 324 -13.25 -31.20 -13.01
C ALA A 324 -11.94 -31.09 -12.23
N TYR A 325 -11.94 -30.41 -11.08
CA TYR A 325 -10.77 -30.35 -10.19
C TYR A 325 -10.42 -31.75 -9.65
N ALA A 326 -11.40 -32.51 -9.16
CA ALA A 326 -11.19 -33.86 -8.63
C ALA A 326 -10.57 -34.79 -9.70
N LEU A 327 -11.09 -34.76 -10.93
CA LEU A 327 -10.54 -35.56 -12.03
C LEU A 327 -9.12 -35.13 -12.41
N MET A 328 -8.85 -33.82 -12.46
CA MET A 328 -7.50 -33.32 -12.72
C MET A 328 -6.52 -33.80 -11.63
N PHE A 329 -6.85 -33.65 -10.34
CA PHE A 329 -5.98 -34.11 -9.26
C PHE A 329 -5.77 -35.63 -9.30
N GLY A 330 -6.81 -36.40 -9.66
CA GLY A 330 -6.69 -37.84 -9.91
C GLY A 330 -5.68 -38.15 -11.02
N LYS A 331 -5.78 -37.49 -12.18
CA LYS A 331 -4.80 -37.64 -13.28
C LYS A 331 -3.37 -37.31 -12.87
N LEU A 332 -3.19 -36.39 -11.92
CA LEU A 332 -1.88 -35.97 -11.42
C LEU A 332 -1.37 -36.84 -10.25
N GLY A 333 -2.09 -37.92 -9.90
CA GLY A 333 -1.66 -38.92 -8.92
C GLY A 333 -2.02 -38.63 -7.47
N ALA A 334 -2.94 -37.70 -7.19
CA ALA A 334 -3.43 -37.42 -5.85
C ALA A 334 -4.36 -38.51 -5.31
N ASN A 335 -4.40 -38.65 -3.99
CA ASN A 335 -5.57 -39.23 -3.31
C ASN A 335 -6.65 -38.15 -3.21
N VAL A 336 -7.88 -38.41 -3.68
CA VAL A 336 -8.92 -37.38 -3.79
C VAL A 336 -10.08 -37.64 -2.83
N VAL A 337 -10.39 -36.66 -1.98
CA VAL A 337 -11.62 -36.66 -1.17
C VAL A 337 -12.66 -35.82 -1.90
N VAL A 338 -13.75 -36.47 -2.33
CA VAL A 338 -14.85 -35.85 -3.07
C VAL A 338 -15.97 -35.52 -2.08
N ASN A 339 -16.07 -34.26 -1.68
CA ASN A 339 -17.14 -33.79 -0.80
C ASN A 339 -18.30 -33.16 -1.59
N ASP A 340 -19.52 -33.58 -1.28
CA ASP A 340 -20.77 -33.01 -1.79
C ASP A 340 -21.93 -33.37 -0.83
N MET A 341 -23.09 -32.73 -1.00
CA MET A 341 -24.31 -33.10 -0.28
C MET A 341 -25.00 -34.33 -0.91
N SER A 342 -24.79 -34.57 -2.21
CA SER A 342 -25.34 -35.72 -2.91
C SER A 342 -24.39 -36.92 -2.86
N ARG A 343 -24.83 -37.99 -2.18
CA ARG A 343 -24.12 -39.27 -2.15
C ARG A 343 -23.86 -39.83 -3.54
N GLU A 344 -24.90 -39.85 -4.37
CA GLU A 344 -24.83 -40.38 -5.74
C GLU A 344 -23.80 -39.60 -6.56
N ALA A 345 -23.81 -38.26 -6.47
CA ALA A 345 -22.85 -37.43 -7.19
C ALA A 345 -21.40 -37.66 -6.71
N CYS A 346 -21.19 -37.76 -5.38
CA CYS A 346 -19.89 -38.13 -4.83
C CYS A 346 -19.39 -39.48 -5.36
N GLU A 347 -20.21 -40.53 -5.26
CA GLU A 347 -19.84 -41.89 -5.63
C GLU A 347 -19.55 -42.01 -7.13
N LYS A 348 -20.31 -41.30 -7.96
CA LYS A 348 -20.01 -41.18 -9.40
C LYS A 348 -18.62 -40.62 -9.65
N VAL A 349 -18.28 -39.47 -9.06
CA VAL A 349 -16.98 -38.83 -9.28
C VAL A 349 -15.83 -39.66 -8.68
N VAL A 350 -16.05 -40.31 -7.53
CA VAL A 350 -15.08 -41.28 -6.97
C VAL A 350 -14.78 -42.40 -7.95
N ASN A 351 -15.79 -42.97 -8.59
CA ASN A 351 -15.60 -44.03 -9.59
C ASN A 351 -14.83 -43.53 -10.82
N GLU A 352 -15.12 -42.33 -11.29
CA GLU A 352 -14.40 -41.70 -12.41
C GLU A 352 -12.92 -41.45 -12.05
N VAL A 353 -12.62 -40.97 -10.83
CA VAL A 353 -11.23 -40.81 -10.37
C VAL A 353 -10.52 -42.17 -10.27
N LYS A 354 -11.20 -43.22 -9.80
CA LYS A 354 -10.64 -44.58 -9.76
C LYS A 354 -10.36 -45.15 -11.15
N GLN A 355 -11.20 -44.86 -12.14
CA GLN A 355 -10.96 -45.23 -13.54
C GLN A 355 -9.73 -44.57 -14.14
N LEU A 356 -9.31 -43.41 -13.60
CA LEU A 356 -8.05 -42.74 -13.95
C LEU A 356 -6.82 -43.35 -13.24
N GLY A 357 -7.00 -44.40 -12.43
CA GLY A 357 -5.92 -45.09 -11.71
C GLY A 357 -5.54 -44.46 -10.37
N ALA A 358 -6.31 -43.48 -9.87
CA ALA A 358 -6.06 -42.80 -8.60
C ALA A 358 -6.99 -43.29 -7.47
N GLN A 359 -6.62 -43.02 -6.22
CA GLN A 359 -7.45 -43.32 -5.06
C GLN A 359 -8.45 -42.20 -4.81
N ALA A 360 -9.70 -42.55 -4.48
CA ALA A 360 -10.70 -41.56 -4.11
C ALA A 360 -11.72 -42.10 -3.11
N VAL A 361 -12.24 -41.20 -2.27
CA VAL A 361 -13.29 -41.49 -1.26
C VAL A 361 -14.35 -40.38 -1.25
N ALA A 362 -15.59 -40.78 -1.00
CA ALA A 362 -16.73 -39.87 -0.88
C ALA A 362 -16.82 -39.30 0.55
N SER A 363 -17.08 -38.00 0.68
CA SER A 363 -17.39 -37.35 1.96
C SER A 363 -18.76 -36.65 1.85
N VAL A 364 -19.83 -37.35 2.22
CA VAL A 364 -21.21 -36.86 2.09
C VAL A 364 -21.60 -36.09 3.35
N SER A 365 -21.33 -34.79 3.39
CA SER A 365 -21.57 -33.93 4.56
C SER A 365 -21.60 -32.45 4.16
N SER A 366 -22.26 -31.62 4.98
CA SER A 366 -22.22 -30.17 4.80
C SER A 366 -20.81 -29.65 5.03
N VAL A 367 -20.42 -28.62 4.28
CA VAL A 367 -19.18 -27.88 4.52
C VAL A 367 -19.20 -27.09 5.82
N GLU A 368 -20.37 -26.92 6.44
CA GLU A 368 -20.50 -26.39 7.79
C GLU A 368 -19.86 -27.33 8.83
N ASP A 369 -19.88 -28.66 8.57
CA ASP A 369 -19.27 -29.69 9.41
C ASP A 369 -17.80 -29.94 9.06
N GLY A 370 -16.98 -28.88 9.05
CA GLY A 370 -15.62 -28.90 8.51
C GLY A 370 -14.73 -30.01 9.08
N GLN A 371 -14.82 -30.26 10.39
CA GLN A 371 -14.07 -31.32 11.05
C GLN A 371 -14.41 -32.71 10.50
N LYS A 372 -15.69 -32.99 10.27
CA LYS A 372 -16.16 -34.28 9.73
C LYS A 372 -15.66 -34.51 8.32
N VAL A 373 -15.69 -33.46 7.49
CA VAL A 373 -15.19 -33.51 6.11
C VAL A 373 -13.68 -33.74 6.09
N VAL A 374 -12.92 -33.00 6.91
CA VAL A 374 -11.45 -33.17 7.03
C VAL A 374 -11.07 -34.54 7.59
N ASN A 375 -11.81 -35.06 8.57
CA ASN A 375 -11.57 -36.40 9.14
C ASN A 375 -11.69 -37.50 8.09
N THR A 376 -12.58 -37.35 7.10
CA THR A 376 -12.70 -38.31 5.99
C THR A 376 -11.36 -38.50 5.27
N ALA A 377 -10.58 -37.43 5.09
CA ALA A 377 -9.25 -37.48 4.47
C ALA A 377 -8.24 -38.24 5.35
N LEU A 378 -8.25 -37.94 6.65
CA LEU A 378 -7.35 -38.55 7.63
C LEU A 378 -7.62 -40.05 7.80
N GLU A 379 -8.88 -40.45 7.91
CA GLU A 379 -9.30 -41.83 8.10
C GLU A 379 -9.03 -42.69 6.85
N SER A 380 -9.19 -42.11 5.65
CA SER A 380 -9.05 -42.86 4.40
C SER A 380 -7.63 -42.91 3.87
N PHE A 381 -6.86 -41.83 4.04
CA PHE A 381 -5.55 -41.65 3.39
C PHE A 381 -4.42 -41.25 4.35
N GLY A 382 -4.70 -41.11 5.65
CA GLY A 382 -3.69 -40.83 6.67
C GLY A 382 -3.16 -39.38 6.71
N GLY A 383 -3.65 -38.49 5.84
CA GLY A 383 -3.16 -37.10 5.78
C GLY A 383 -3.98 -36.21 4.85
N LEU A 384 -3.72 -34.90 4.93
CA LEU A 384 -4.35 -33.86 4.11
C LEU A 384 -3.29 -32.84 3.71
N HIS A 385 -3.24 -32.47 2.43
CA HIS A 385 -2.20 -31.59 1.89
C HIS A 385 -2.78 -30.37 1.16
N VAL A 386 -3.93 -30.55 0.50
CA VAL A 386 -4.59 -29.52 -0.30
C VAL A 386 -6.07 -29.46 0.04
N VAL A 387 -6.61 -28.26 0.17
CA VAL A 387 -8.05 -27.99 0.31
C VAL A 387 -8.51 -27.05 -0.81
N ILE A 388 -9.53 -27.47 -1.54
CA ILE A 388 -10.24 -26.65 -2.52
C ILE A 388 -11.65 -26.35 -1.98
N ASN A 389 -11.84 -25.13 -1.47
CA ASN A 389 -13.13 -24.63 -1.01
C ASN A 389 -13.93 -24.11 -2.22
N ASN A 390 -14.73 -25.00 -2.82
CA ASN A 390 -15.51 -24.76 -4.03
C ASN A 390 -17.02 -24.94 -3.84
N ALA A 391 -17.48 -25.56 -2.74
CA ALA A 391 -18.91 -25.70 -2.46
C ALA A 391 -19.67 -24.37 -2.55
N GLY A 392 -20.90 -24.44 -3.08
CA GLY A 392 -21.68 -23.25 -3.34
C GLY A 392 -23.11 -23.49 -3.81
N ILE A 393 -23.94 -22.47 -3.62
CA ILE A 393 -25.35 -22.42 -4.03
C ILE A 393 -25.71 -21.01 -4.51
N LEU A 394 -26.81 -20.87 -5.25
CA LEU A 394 -27.38 -19.57 -5.61
C LEU A 394 -28.78 -19.41 -5.02
N ARG A 395 -29.09 -18.20 -4.54
CA ARG A 395 -30.42 -17.74 -4.10
C ARG A 395 -30.60 -16.30 -4.57
N ASP A 396 -30.57 -16.14 -5.88
CA ASP A 396 -30.55 -14.84 -6.53
C ASP A 396 -31.92 -14.17 -6.43
N LYS A 397 -31.92 -12.95 -5.88
CA LYS A 397 -33.09 -12.12 -5.64
C LYS A 397 -32.65 -10.68 -5.54
N SER A 398 -33.44 -9.75 -6.10
CA SER A 398 -33.26 -8.33 -5.79
C SER A 398 -33.23 -8.12 -4.28
N PHE A 399 -32.37 -7.25 -3.79
CA PHE A 399 -32.17 -7.01 -2.36
C PHE A 399 -33.49 -6.70 -1.64
N HIS A 400 -34.40 -5.99 -2.32
CA HIS A 400 -35.74 -5.73 -1.78
C HIS A 400 -36.54 -7.01 -1.53
N SER A 401 -36.50 -7.98 -2.44
CA SER A 401 -37.31 -9.19 -2.39
C SER A 401 -36.60 -10.39 -1.80
N MET A 402 -35.30 -10.28 -1.50
CA MET A 402 -34.51 -11.31 -0.82
C MET A 402 -35.02 -11.53 0.60
N THR A 403 -35.23 -12.78 1.00
CA THR A 403 -35.61 -13.15 2.36
C THR A 403 -34.39 -13.36 3.26
N ASP A 404 -34.58 -13.29 4.57
CA ASP A 404 -33.51 -13.57 5.53
C ASP A 404 -32.96 -14.99 5.37
N ALA A 405 -33.84 -15.97 5.10
CA ALA A 405 -33.43 -17.35 4.86
C ALA A 405 -32.55 -17.51 3.61
N GLU A 406 -32.84 -16.77 2.52
CA GLU A 406 -32.03 -16.75 1.31
C GLU A 406 -30.69 -16.04 1.51
N TRP A 407 -30.64 -15.03 2.37
CA TRP A 407 -29.40 -14.40 2.79
C TRP A 407 -28.55 -15.39 3.60
N ASP A 408 -29.09 -15.90 4.69
CA ASP A 408 -28.36 -16.70 5.66
C ASP A 408 -27.77 -17.97 5.06
N ILE A 409 -28.54 -18.71 4.25
CA ILE A 409 -28.05 -19.99 3.69
C ILE A 409 -26.86 -19.79 2.75
N VAL A 410 -26.84 -18.69 1.99
CA VAL A 410 -25.73 -18.36 1.08
C VAL A 410 -24.48 -18.02 1.89
N LEU A 411 -24.60 -17.20 2.93
CA LEU A 411 -23.47 -16.87 3.81
C LEU A 411 -22.94 -18.12 4.55
N ARG A 412 -23.82 -19.00 5.03
CA ARG A 412 -23.44 -20.24 5.72
C ARG A 412 -22.68 -21.20 4.81
N VAL A 413 -23.21 -21.51 3.62
CA VAL A 413 -22.55 -22.46 2.70
C VAL A 413 -21.22 -21.90 2.19
N HIS A 414 -21.19 -20.64 1.76
CA HIS A 414 -20.01 -20.08 1.12
C HIS A 414 -18.96 -19.62 2.12
N LEU A 415 -19.31 -18.68 3.00
CA LEU A 415 -18.35 -18.00 3.85
C LEU A 415 -18.06 -18.83 5.11
N ARG A 416 -19.09 -19.23 5.86
CA ARG A 416 -18.93 -20.05 7.07
C ARG A 416 -18.37 -21.43 6.75
N GLY A 417 -18.82 -22.06 5.66
CA GLY A 417 -18.30 -23.35 5.20
C GLY A 417 -16.82 -23.29 4.82
N THR A 418 -16.40 -22.27 4.06
CA THR A 418 -14.98 -22.07 3.72
C THR A 418 -14.13 -21.89 4.98
N TYR A 419 -14.61 -21.10 5.96
CA TYR A 419 -13.95 -20.98 7.26
C TYR A 419 -13.87 -22.33 7.98
N SER A 420 -14.99 -23.06 8.11
CA SER A 420 -15.07 -24.30 8.88
C SER A 420 -14.10 -25.37 8.36
N ILE A 421 -14.07 -25.57 7.04
CA ILE A 421 -13.14 -26.52 6.39
C ILE A 421 -11.69 -26.08 6.57
N SER A 422 -11.39 -24.81 6.31
CA SER A 422 -10.02 -24.28 6.43
C SER A 422 -9.52 -24.35 7.86
N HIS A 423 -10.38 -24.06 8.83
CA HIS A 423 -10.09 -24.09 10.25
C HIS A 423 -9.81 -25.52 10.73
N ALA A 424 -10.61 -26.50 10.31
CA ALA A 424 -10.35 -27.92 10.60
C ALA A 424 -9.05 -28.45 9.96
N ALA A 425 -8.70 -27.97 8.76
CA ALA A 425 -7.47 -28.36 8.08
C ALA A 425 -6.20 -27.70 8.67
N TRP A 426 -6.34 -26.53 9.29
CA TRP A 426 -5.21 -25.68 9.70
C TRP A 426 -4.23 -26.34 10.68
N PRO A 427 -4.67 -27.04 11.75
CA PRO A 427 -3.74 -27.71 12.66
C PRO A 427 -2.89 -28.79 12.00
N ILE A 428 -3.44 -29.47 10.97
CA ILE A 428 -2.74 -30.50 10.20
C ILE A 428 -1.61 -29.85 9.40
N PHE A 429 -1.94 -28.78 8.67
CA PHE A 429 -0.98 -28.03 7.86
C PHE A 429 0.14 -27.41 8.68
N LEU A 430 -0.18 -26.86 9.86
CA LEU A 430 0.82 -26.32 10.79
C LEU A 430 1.78 -27.40 11.29
N LYS A 431 1.25 -28.59 11.64
CA LYS A 431 2.05 -29.70 12.16
C LYS A 431 3.03 -30.23 11.10
N GLN A 432 2.58 -30.37 9.86
CA GLN A 432 3.41 -30.90 8.77
C GLN A 432 4.23 -29.85 8.03
N LYS A 433 4.09 -28.55 8.36
CA LYS A 433 4.75 -27.42 7.69
C LYS A 433 4.56 -27.43 6.17
N TYR A 434 3.35 -27.79 5.74
CA TYR A 434 2.93 -27.77 4.35
C TYR A 434 1.41 -27.70 4.28
N GLY A 435 0.88 -26.79 3.47
CA GLY A 435 -0.53 -26.75 3.15
C GLY A 435 -0.80 -25.87 1.92
N ARG A 436 -1.83 -26.24 1.16
CA ARG A 436 -2.29 -25.43 0.01
C ARG A 436 -3.80 -25.30 0.10
N ILE A 437 -4.28 -24.08 0.21
CA ILE A 437 -5.70 -23.75 0.25
C ILE A 437 -6.03 -22.92 -0.98
N LEU A 438 -7.05 -23.33 -1.71
CA LEU A 438 -7.63 -22.52 -2.77
C LEU A 438 -9.09 -22.26 -2.46
N ASN A 439 -9.43 -20.98 -2.38
CA ASN A 439 -10.79 -20.53 -2.10
C ASN A 439 -11.44 -19.99 -3.38
N THR A 440 -12.72 -20.31 -3.55
CA THR A 440 -13.47 -19.88 -4.75
C THR A 440 -14.27 -18.61 -4.42
N THR A 441 -13.80 -17.44 -4.86
CA THR A 441 -14.60 -16.20 -4.89
C THR A 441 -15.46 -16.16 -6.17
N SER A 442 -15.74 -14.98 -6.71
CA SER A 442 -16.32 -14.77 -8.04
C SER A 442 -16.11 -13.33 -8.51
N ALA A 443 -16.26 -13.06 -9.80
CA ALA A 443 -16.35 -11.68 -10.32
C ALA A 443 -17.46 -10.89 -9.61
N VAL A 444 -18.58 -11.54 -9.25
CA VAL A 444 -19.65 -10.95 -8.44
C VAL A 444 -19.18 -10.57 -7.03
N GLY A 445 -18.29 -11.37 -6.43
CA GLY A 445 -17.63 -11.06 -5.15
C GLY A 445 -16.59 -9.93 -5.23
N ILE A 446 -16.05 -9.66 -6.41
CA ILE A 446 -15.05 -8.60 -6.63
C ILE A 446 -15.74 -7.27 -6.97
N TYR A 447 -16.69 -7.31 -7.89
CA TYR A 447 -17.30 -6.13 -8.50
C TYR A 447 -18.71 -5.84 -7.99
N GLY A 448 -19.42 -6.82 -7.43
CA GLY A 448 -20.86 -6.75 -7.12
C GLY A 448 -21.73 -7.00 -8.35
N ASN A 449 -22.99 -7.39 -8.14
CA ASN A 449 -23.96 -7.62 -9.22
C ASN A 449 -25.40 -7.44 -8.72
N PHE A 450 -26.27 -6.88 -9.56
CA PHE A 450 -27.69 -6.70 -9.23
C PHE A 450 -28.35 -8.06 -8.91
N GLY A 451 -29.11 -8.13 -7.81
CA GLY A 451 -29.86 -9.34 -7.45
C GLY A 451 -29.05 -10.41 -6.75
N GLN A 452 -27.80 -10.11 -6.37
CA GLN A 452 -26.88 -11.07 -5.77
C GLN A 452 -26.23 -10.54 -4.49
N ALA A 453 -26.94 -9.74 -3.70
CA ALA A 453 -26.39 -9.10 -2.50
C ALA A 453 -25.82 -10.11 -1.49
N ASN A 454 -26.52 -11.22 -1.25
CA ASN A 454 -26.05 -12.33 -0.40
C ASN A 454 -24.77 -12.98 -0.97
N TYR A 455 -24.79 -13.38 -2.23
CA TYR A 455 -23.69 -14.08 -2.89
C TYR A 455 -22.44 -13.19 -3.04
N SER A 456 -22.62 -11.93 -3.47
CA SER A 456 -21.52 -10.97 -3.59
C SER A 456 -20.84 -10.71 -2.25
N THR A 457 -21.63 -10.59 -1.18
CA THR A 457 -21.14 -10.41 0.20
C THR A 457 -20.35 -11.63 0.65
N ALA A 458 -20.89 -12.84 0.49
CA ALA A 458 -20.23 -14.08 0.87
C ALA A 458 -18.89 -14.27 0.15
N LYS A 459 -18.89 -14.09 -1.18
CA LYS A 459 -17.69 -14.29 -2.01
C LYS A 459 -16.62 -13.24 -1.75
N ALA A 460 -17.00 -12.01 -1.43
CA ALA A 460 -16.04 -10.99 -0.98
C ALA A 460 -15.43 -11.35 0.38
N GLY A 461 -16.22 -11.85 1.33
CA GLY A 461 -15.69 -12.28 2.62
C GLY A 461 -14.69 -13.42 2.52
N ILE A 462 -14.88 -14.34 1.57
CA ILE A 462 -13.90 -15.39 1.28
C ILE A 462 -12.55 -14.80 0.89
N LEU A 463 -12.52 -13.74 0.09
CA LEU A 463 -11.27 -13.09 -0.31
C LEU A 463 -10.55 -12.46 0.89
N GLY A 464 -11.28 -11.79 1.79
CA GLY A 464 -10.70 -11.20 3.00
C GLY A 464 -10.17 -12.25 3.98
N LEU A 465 -10.88 -13.38 4.11
CA LEU A 465 -10.40 -14.56 4.84
C LEU A 465 -9.09 -15.07 4.23
N THR A 466 -9.05 -15.29 2.91
CA THR A 466 -7.86 -15.79 2.20
C THR A 466 -6.63 -14.94 2.45
N GLN A 467 -6.75 -13.61 2.36
CA GLN A 467 -5.62 -12.70 2.55
C GLN A 467 -5.02 -12.84 3.96
N THR A 468 -5.85 -12.98 4.99
CA THR A 468 -5.36 -13.22 6.36
C THR A 468 -4.70 -14.59 6.50
N LEU A 469 -5.31 -15.66 5.96
CA LEU A 469 -4.70 -16.99 6.01
C LEU A 469 -3.37 -17.04 5.28
N ALA A 470 -3.23 -16.29 4.18
CA ALA A 470 -1.96 -16.17 3.47
C ALA A 470 -0.86 -15.54 4.35
N ILE A 471 -1.19 -14.50 5.10
CA ILE A 471 -0.27 -13.84 6.04
C ILE A 471 0.13 -14.80 7.18
N GLU A 472 -0.85 -15.42 7.84
CA GLU A 472 -0.58 -16.33 8.97
C GLU A 472 0.16 -17.61 8.56
N GLY A 473 -0.14 -18.11 7.36
CA GLY A 473 0.36 -19.39 6.85
C GLY A 473 1.74 -19.35 6.21
N LYS A 474 2.17 -18.19 5.66
CA LYS A 474 3.39 -18.08 4.83
C LYS A 474 4.62 -18.67 5.51
N LYS A 475 4.87 -18.32 6.77
CA LYS A 475 6.04 -18.81 7.56
C LYS A 475 6.02 -20.32 7.84
N HIS A 476 4.88 -20.97 7.63
CA HIS A 476 4.67 -22.40 7.82
C HIS A 476 4.54 -23.17 6.50
N ASN A 477 4.86 -22.53 5.35
CA ASN A 477 4.66 -23.08 4.01
C ASN A 477 3.19 -23.51 3.79
N ILE A 478 2.26 -22.70 4.30
CA ILE A 478 0.83 -22.80 4.06
C ILE A 478 0.43 -21.64 3.16
N PHE A 479 0.08 -21.94 1.91
CA PHE A 479 -0.33 -20.92 0.96
C PHE A 479 -1.83 -20.95 0.75
N CYS A 480 -2.44 -19.77 0.71
CA CYS A 480 -3.88 -19.60 0.53
C CYS A 480 -4.11 -18.58 -0.59
N ASN A 481 -4.72 -19.00 -1.70
CA ASN A 481 -5.04 -18.12 -2.83
C ASN A 481 -6.53 -18.16 -3.16
N THR A 482 -6.98 -17.18 -3.93
CA THR A 482 -8.39 -17.07 -4.35
C THR A 482 -8.50 -17.10 -5.87
N ILE A 483 -9.50 -17.82 -6.40
CA ILE A 483 -9.90 -17.75 -7.80
C ILE A 483 -11.33 -17.23 -7.96
N ALA A 484 -11.57 -16.46 -9.01
CA ALA A 484 -12.87 -16.02 -9.50
C ALA A 484 -13.13 -16.71 -10.85
N PRO A 485 -13.65 -17.95 -10.83
CA PRO A 485 -13.85 -18.71 -12.05
C PRO A 485 -15.13 -18.28 -12.78
N ASN A 486 -15.09 -18.36 -14.10
CA ASN A 486 -16.26 -18.30 -14.96
C ASN A 486 -16.31 -19.54 -15.88
N ALA A 487 -17.35 -20.35 -15.74
CA ALA A 487 -17.47 -21.64 -16.44
C ALA A 487 -18.93 -22.09 -16.60
N GLY A 488 -19.18 -22.92 -17.60
CA GLY A 488 -20.41 -23.67 -17.80
C GLY A 488 -20.61 -24.70 -16.70
N THR A 489 -21.61 -24.49 -15.86
CA THR A 489 -21.99 -25.34 -14.73
C THR A 489 -23.50 -25.36 -14.59
N SER A 490 -24.03 -26.19 -13.70
CA SER A 490 -25.47 -26.16 -13.37
C SER A 490 -25.93 -24.79 -12.88
N MET A 491 -25.06 -23.99 -12.26
CA MET A 491 -25.39 -22.63 -11.81
C MET A 491 -25.55 -21.68 -13.01
N THR A 492 -24.59 -21.65 -13.93
CA THR A 492 -24.63 -20.75 -15.10
C THR A 492 -25.62 -21.19 -16.17
N ALA A 493 -25.93 -22.49 -16.25
CA ALA A 493 -26.97 -23.01 -17.14
C ALA A 493 -28.39 -22.45 -16.86
N THR A 494 -28.61 -21.84 -15.69
CA THR A 494 -29.89 -21.18 -15.38
C THR A 494 -30.06 -19.82 -16.08
N ILE A 495 -28.96 -19.24 -16.57
CA ILE A 495 -28.93 -17.87 -17.13
C ILE A 495 -28.22 -17.77 -18.48
N TRP A 496 -27.43 -18.77 -18.88
CA TRP A 496 -26.67 -18.77 -20.13
C TRP A 496 -27.30 -19.70 -21.17
N PRO A 497 -27.16 -19.38 -22.48
CA PRO A 497 -27.45 -20.32 -23.56
C PRO A 497 -26.56 -21.57 -23.48
N ASP A 498 -27.11 -22.72 -23.86
CA ASP A 498 -26.43 -24.02 -23.80
C ASP A 498 -25.09 -24.02 -24.54
N GLU A 499 -25.00 -23.36 -25.69
CA GLU A 499 -23.76 -23.26 -26.47
C GLU A 499 -22.62 -22.62 -25.66
N MET A 500 -22.92 -21.57 -24.88
CA MET A 500 -21.94 -20.95 -23.99
C MET A 500 -21.57 -21.89 -22.83
N VAL A 501 -22.55 -22.58 -22.24
CA VAL A 501 -22.31 -23.56 -21.18
C VAL A 501 -21.36 -24.67 -21.65
N GLN A 502 -21.55 -25.17 -22.88
CA GLN A 502 -20.69 -26.20 -23.45
C GLN A 502 -19.30 -25.68 -23.86
N ALA A 503 -19.21 -24.41 -24.27
CA ALA A 503 -17.96 -23.80 -24.71
C ALA A 503 -17.01 -23.47 -23.54
N PHE A 504 -17.54 -22.98 -22.41
CA PHE A 504 -16.76 -22.61 -21.23
C PHE A 504 -16.58 -23.79 -20.27
N LYS A 505 -15.90 -24.85 -20.71
CA LYS A 505 -15.75 -26.07 -19.92
C LYS A 505 -15.02 -25.80 -18.58
N PRO A 506 -15.48 -26.39 -17.47
CA PRO A 506 -14.77 -26.33 -16.18
C PRO A 506 -13.31 -26.79 -16.24
N ASP A 507 -12.98 -27.70 -17.16
CA ASP A 507 -11.62 -28.17 -17.43
C ASP A 507 -10.66 -27.03 -17.79
N TYR A 508 -11.15 -25.91 -18.34
CA TYR A 508 -10.34 -24.74 -18.68
C TYR A 508 -10.06 -23.81 -17.50
N VAL A 509 -10.50 -24.18 -16.30
CA VAL A 509 -10.18 -23.50 -15.03
C VAL A 509 -9.20 -24.33 -14.19
N ALA A 510 -9.35 -25.66 -14.25
CA ALA A 510 -8.61 -26.60 -13.40
C ALA A 510 -7.06 -26.42 -13.44
N PRO A 511 -6.41 -26.13 -14.58
CA PRO A 511 -4.95 -25.99 -14.63
C PRO A 511 -4.36 -24.95 -13.67
N LEU A 512 -5.00 -23.77 -13.53
CA LEU A 512 -4.53 -22.76 -12.57
C LEU A 512 -4.70 -23.23 -11.13
N VAL A 513 -5.82 -23.92 -10.84
CA VAL A 513 -6.08 -24.55 -9.54
C VAL A 513 -4.96 -25.52 -9.19
N GLY A 514 -4.60 -26.40 -10.13
CA GLY A 514 -3.54 -27.38 -9.96
C GLY A 514 -2.18 -26.72 -9.71
N TYR A 515 -1.83 -25.68 -10.47
CA TYR A 515 -0.54 -25.00 -10.28
C TYR A 515 -0.45 -24.29 -8.93
N LEU A 516 -1.44 -23.45 -8.59
CA LEU A 516 -1.46 -22.66 -7.35
C LEU A 516 -1.44 -23.53 -6.08
N THR A 517 -1.92 -24.77 -6.19
CA THR A 517 -1.96 -25.72 -5.07
C THR A 517 -0.88 -26.79 -5.12
N SER A 518 0.07 -26.68 -6.05
CA SER A 518 1.20 -27.60 -6.14
C SER A 518 2.36 -27.21 -5.22
N GLU A 519 3.31 -28.12 -5.06
CA GLU A 519 4.60 -27.85 -4.43
C GLU A 519 5.50 -26.96 -5.29
N ALA A 520 5.25 -26.88 -6.61
CA ALA A 520 5.97 -25.99 -7.52
C ALA A 520 5.61 -24.50 -7.30
N ASN A 521 4.46 -24.20 -6.68
CA ASN A 521 4.20 -22.87 -6.14
C ASN A 521 5.03 -22.67 -4.86
N GLN A 522 6.06 -21.84 -4.95
CA GLN A 522 7.04 -21.60 -3.87
C GLN A 522 6.86 -20.27 -3.14
N ASP A 523 6.10 -19.32 -3.69
CA ASP A 523 6.02 -17.95 -3.18
C ASP A 523 4.63 -17.31 -3.25
N THR A 524 3.75 -17.83 -4.10
CA THR A 524 2.48 -17.19 -4.43
C THR A 524 1.42 -17.55 -3.42
N THR A 525 1.06 -16.57 -2.58
CA THR A 525 0.00 -16.67 -1.57
C THR A 525 -0.71 -15.32 -1.44
N GLY A 526 -1.98 -15.33 -1.00
CA GLY A 526 -2.81 -14.14 -0.81
C GLY A 526 -3.29 -13.48 -2.10
N LYS A 527 -3.08 -14.12 -3.25
CA LYS A 527 -3.40 -13.56 -4.56
C LYS A 527 -4.82 -13.90 -5.01
N LEU A 528 -5.31 -13.10 -5.96
CA LEU A 528 -6.62 -13.20 -6.58
C LEU A 528 -6.46 -13.35 -8.09
N TYR A 529 -7.08 -14.38 -8.67
CA TYR A 529 -7.05 -14.63 -10.10
C TYR A 529 -8.46 -14.76 -10.68
N GLU A 530 -8.72 -14.08 -11.80
CA GLU A 530 -9.86 -14.40 -12.66
C GLU A 530 -9.47 -15.46 -13.69
N VAL A 531 -10.38 -16.41 -13.92
CA VAL A 531 -10.12 -17.53 -14.82
C VAL A 531 -11.36 -17.86 -15.62
N SER A 532 -11.22 -17.95 -16.94
CA SER A 532 -12.33 -18.29 -17.84
C SER A 532 -11.82 -18.75 -19.19
N GLY A 533 -12.31 -19.88 -19.70
CA GLY A 533 -12.14 -20.26 -21.12
C GLY A 533 -10.69 -20.28 -21.63
N GLY A 534 -9.74 -20.70 -20.80
CA GLY A 534 -8.31 -20.71 -21.16
C GLY A 534 -7.57 -19.41 -20.85
N TRP A 535 -8.23 -18.40 -20.31
CA TRP A 535 -7.61 -17.15 -19.86
C TRP A 535 -7.47 -17.09 -18.35
N CYS A 536 -6.32 -16.61 -17.88
CA CYS A 536 -6.00 -16.42 -16.46
C CYS A 536 -5.38 -15.03 -16.25
N ALA A 537 -5.87 -14.26 -15.28
CA ALA A 537 -5.34 -12.93 -14.96
C ALA A 537 -5.36 -12.65 -13.45
N ALA A 538 -4.26 -12.12 -12.92
CA ALA A 538 -4.19 -11.55 -11.58
C ALA A 538 -5.01 -10.25 -11.45
N VAL A 539 -5.61 -10.06 -10.28
CA VAL A 539 -6.32 -8.84 -9.88
C VAL A 539 -5.74 -8.31 -8.58
N ARG A 540 -5.49 -6.99 -8.50
CA ARG A 540 -5.02 -6.31 -7.29
C ARG A 540 -5.81 -5.03 -7.01
N TRP A 541 -5.56 -4.42 -5.85
CA TRP A 541 -6.03 -3.08 -5.56
C TRP A 541 -5.06 -2.04 -6.16
N GLN A 542 -5.63 -0.97 -6.71
CA GLN A 542 -4.93 0.27 -6.99
C GLN A 542 -5.62 1.39 -6.20
N ARG A 543 -4.82 2.26 -5.60
CA ARG A 543 -5.25 3.36 -4.76
C ARG A 543 -4.75 4.66 -5.36
N SER A 544 -5.62 5.66 -5.50
CA SER A 544 -5.20 7.01 -5.90
C SER A 544 -4.14 7.54 -4.93
N PHE A 545 -3.26 8.42 -5.39
CA PHE A 545 -2.36 9.13 -4.47
C PHE A 545 -3.13 9.91 -3.40
N GLY A 546 -4.33 10.40 -3.74
CA GLY A 546 -5.25 11.03 -2.81
C GLY A 546 -4.91 12.50 -2.57
N HIS A 547 -5.46 13.05 -1.49
CA HIS A 547 -5.16 14.40 -1.02
C HIS A 547 -5.08 14.44 0.50
N SER A 548 -4.11 15.19 1.00
CA SER A 548 -3.83 15.42 2.41
C SER A 548 -4.33 16.80 2.82
N PHE A 549 -5.04 16.87 3.94
CA PHE A 549 -5.38 18.10 4.63
C PHE A 549 -4.66 18.16 5.98
N PRO A 550 -4.32 19.36 6.47
CA PRO A 550 -3.92 19.57 7.85
C PRO A 550 -4.88 18.93 8.87
N ALA A 551 -4.32 18.43 9.96
CA ALA A 551 -5.06 17.67 10.97
C ALA A 551 -6.13 18.55 11.64
N GLY A 552 -7.36 18.04 11.71
CA GLY A 552 -8.49 18.72 12.39
C GLY A 552 -9.19 19.84 11.61
N GLN A 553 -8.77 20.15 10.37
CA GLN A 553 -9.18 21.37 9.66
C GLN A 553 -9.88 21.13 8.32
N VAL A 554 -10.22 19.88 8.05
CA VAL A 554 -10.96 19.46 6.87
C VAL A 554 -12.46 19.48 7.15
N SER A 555 -13.17 20.32 6.41
CA SER A 555 -14.64 20.31 6.37
C SER A 555 -15.12 19.55 5.11
N PRO A 556 -16.38 19.09 5.07
CA PRO A 556 -16.94 18.48 3.86
C PRO A 556 -16.85 19.39 2.62
N GLU A 557 -16.95 20.71 2.83
CA GLU A 557 -16.85 21.72 1.77
C GLU A 557 -15.43 21.80 1.21
N LYS A 558 -14.41 21.92 2.07
CA LYS A 558 -12.99 21.91 1.65
C LYS A 558 -12.62 20.58 0.98
N LEU A 559 -13.13 19.46 1.51
CA LEU A 559 -12.94 18.14 0.92
C LEU A 559 -13.52 18.08 -0.51
N LYS A 560 -14.73 18.62 -0.70
CA LYS A 560 -15.37 18.72 -2.03
C LYS A 560 -14.52 19.53 -3.02
N GLU A 561 -13.93 20.64 -2.59
CA GLU A 561 -13.08 21.49 -3.45
C GLU A 561 -11.86 20.74 -4.01
N LYS A 562 -11.36 19.74 -3.27
CA LYS A 562 -10.24 18.87 -3.70
C LYS A 562 -10.71 17.51 -4.23
N TRP A 563 -12.02 17.29 -4.42
CA TRP A 563 -12.58 15.97 -4.77
C TRP A 563 -11.92 15.35 -6.01
N ASN A 564 -11.70 16.16 -7.06
CA ASN A 564 -11.05 15.70 -8.28
C ASN A 564 -9.62 15.19 -8.06
N GLN A 565 -8.91 15.69 -7.04
CA GLN A 565 -7.57 15.20 -6.69
C GLN A 565 -7.67 13.91 -5.89
N ILE A 566 -8.59 13.85 -4.92
CA ILE A 566 -8.83 12.67 -4.07
C ILE A 566 -9.15 11.43 -4.92
N ILE A 567 -9.90 11.58 -6.01
CA ILE A 567 -10.34 10.45 -6.84
C ILE A 567 -9.46 10.20 -8.08
N LYS A 568 -8.39 10.96 -8.28
CA LYS A 568 -7.56 10.86 -9.49
C LYS A 568 -6.65 9.65 -9.42
N PHE A 569 -6.74 8.78 -10.42
CA PHE A 569 -5.76 7.74 -10.68
C PHE A 569 -4.80 8.22 -11.77
N ASP A 570 -3.67 8.76 -11.35
CA ASP A 570 -2.55 9.16 -12.22
C ASP A 570 -1.31 8.28 -11.92
N GLU A 571 -0.18 8.61 -12.51
CA GLU A 571 1.11 7.91 -12.34
C GLU A 571 1.55 7.74 -10.88
N ARG A 572 1.02 8.54 -9.94
CA ARG A 572 1.30 8.45 -8.50
C ARG A 572 0.42 7.43 -7.76
N ALA A 573 -0.50 6.76 -8.45
CA ALA A 573 -1.33 5.73 -7.84
C ALA A 573 -0.48 4.59 -7.23
N THR A 574 -0.87 4.11 -6.06
CA THR A 574 -0.15 3.09 -5.28
C THR A 574 -0.88 1.75 -5.29
N HIS A 575 -0.19 0.68 -4.92
CA HIS A 575 -0.73 -0.69 -4.92
C HIS A 575 -0.52 -1.37 -3.56
N PRO A 576 -1.11 -0.84 -2.47
CA PRO A 576 -0.90 -1.40 -1.13
C PRO A 576 -1.30 -2.88 -1.09
N THR A 577 -0.43 -3.68 -0.49
CA THR A 577 -0.60 -5.13 -0.32
C THR A 577 -0.72 -5.57 1.14
N SER A 578 -0.51 -4.65 2.08
CA SER A 578 -0.61 -4.88 3.52
C SER A 578 -1.27 -3.70 4.23
N THR A 579 -1.73 -3.92 5.47
CA THR A 579 -2.24 -2.83 6.32
C THR A 579 -1.16 -1.81 6.67
N THR A 580 0.11 -2.23 6.73
CA THR A 580 1.24 -1.34 7.01
C THR A 580 1.50 -0.39 5.83
N GLU A 581 1.60 -0.90 4.61
CA GLU A 581 1.73 -0.07 3.39
C GLU A 581 0.54 0.88 3.21
N ALA A 582 -0.66 0.44 3.62
CA ALA A 582 -1.84 1.29 3.57
C ALA A 582 -1.73 2.50 4.52
N LEU A 583 -1.03 2.37 5.65
CA LEU A 583 -0.83 3.43 6.64
C LEU A 583 0.22 4.45 6.24
N GLU A 584 1.18 4.13 5.37
CA GLU A 584 2.29 5.02 5.00
C GLU A 584 1.83 6.43 4.59
N GLN A 585 0.82 6.51 3.71
CA GLN A 585 0.25 7.79 3.24
C GLN A 585 -0.50 8.56 4.34
N ILE A 586 -1.05 7.86 5.34
CA ILE A 586 -1.77 8.46 6.47
C ILE A 586 -0.77 8.99 7.50
N VAL A 587 0.29 8.23 7.78
CA VAL A 587 1.38 8.61 8.69
C VAL A 587 2.19 9.78 8.12
N ALA A 588 2.40 9.80 6.80
CA ALA A 588 3.02 10.94 6.12
C ALA A 588 2.28 12.27 6.31
N ASN A 589 1.03 12.25 6.80
CA ASN A 589 0.22 13.44 7.06
C ASN A 589 0.20 13.89 8.54
N PHE A 590 0.91 13.20 9.43
CA PHE A 590 0.93 13.56 10.87
C PHE A 590 1.65 14.90 11.08
N GLY A 591 1.11 15.75 11.96
CA GLY A 591 1.70 17.06 12.25
C GLY A 591 1.51 18.13 11.15
N ALA A 592 0.58 17.95 10.22
CA ALA A 592 0.23 18.97 9.22
C ALA A 592 -0.69 20.05 9.83
N GLU A 593 -0.32 21.34 9.72
CA GLU A 593 -1.07 22.52 10.27
C GLU A 593 -1.73 23.41 9.18
N GLU A 594 -2.84 24.10 9.50
CA GLU A 594 -3.54 25.04 8.58
C GLU A 594 -2.64 26.20 8.21
N GLU A 595 -2.58 26.48 6.92
CA GLU A 595 -2.23 27.82 6.44
C GLU A 595 -3.44 28.76 6.70
N SER A 596 -3.27 29.75 7.56
CA SER A 596 -4.24 30.83 7.75
C SER A 596 -4.43 31.62 6.45
N GLU A 597 -5.68 31.89 6.09
CA GLU A 597 -6.12 32.68 4.91
C GLU A 597 -5.68 34.17 4.91
N ASP A 598 -4.70 34.56 5.74
CA ASP A 598 -4.04 35.87 5.66
C ASP A 598 -2.53 35.80 5.96
N SER A 599 -1.94 34.61 5.84
CA SER A 599 -0.50 34.41 5.94
C SER A 599 -0.10 33.16 5.18
N SER A 600 0.51 33.37 4.01
CA SER A 600 1.20 32.36 3.21
C SER A 600 2.36 31.74 4.00
N SER A 601 2.06 30.78 4.88
CA SER A 601 3.06 30.12 5.73
C SER A 601 2.62 28.71 6.10
N GLY A 602 2.64 27.78 5.15
CA GLY A 602 3.15 26.45 5.44
C GLY A 602 4.60 26.64 5.86
N ASP A 603 5.05 25.97 6.92
CA ASP A 603 6.44 26.12 7.36
C ASP A 603 7.36 25.79 6.19
N SER A 604 7.94 26.85 5.66
CA SER A 604 8.44 26.86 4.32
C SER A 604 9.81 26.19 4.36
N VAL A 605 9.94 24.94 3.89
CA VAL A 605 11.02 24.74 2.91
C VAL A 605 10.58 25.62 1.78
N GLY A 606 11.04 26.87 1.82
CA GLY A 606 10.60 27.93 0.93
C GLY A 606 10.33 27.36 -0.45
N ASP A 607 9.37 27.95 -1.15
CA ASP A 607 9.62 28.13 -2.59
C ASP A 607 10.95 28.92 -2.82
N TYR A 608 11.63 29.31 -1.73
CA TYR A 608 12.82 30.11 -1.61
C TYR A 608 12.61 31.41 -2.33
N SER A 609 11.35 31.84 -2.50
CA SER A 609 11.00 33.07 -3.18
C SER A 609 11.71 34.20 -2.47
N ASP A 610 12.59 34.84 -3.23
CA ASP A 610 13.27 36.03 -2.81
C ASP A 610 12.68 37.16 -3.66
N PRO A 611 12.16 38.25 -3.05
CA PRO A 611 11.70 39.41 -3.81
C PRO A 611 12.78 40.03 -4.72
N GLU A 612 14.06 39.73 -4.47
CA GLU A 612 15.20 40.11 -5.32
C GLU A 612 15.50 39.12 -6.47
N ASP A 613 14.77 38.00 -6.55
CA ASP A 613 14.90 37.06 -7.66
C ASP A 613 14.52 37.74 -8.98
N SER A 614 15.32 37.49 -10.02
CA SER A 614 14.86 37.81 -11.38
C SER A 614 13.70 36.89 -11.75
N GLU A 615 12.87 37.33 -12.71
CA GLU A 615 11.75 36.52 -13.22
C GLU A 615 12.19 35.10 -13.65
N LEU A 616 13.41 35.00 -14.18
CA LEU A 616 14.04 33.73 -14.56
C LEU A 616 14.24 32.81 -13.35
N VAL A 617 14.84 33.33 -12.27
CA VAL A 617 15.11 32.56 -11.04
C VAL A 617 13.81 32.22 -10.31
N ALA A 618 12.88 33.17 -10.21
CA ALA A 618 11.58 32.94 -9.60
C ALA A 618 10.76 31.87 -10.36
N THR A 619 10.91 31.79 -11.68
CA THR A 619 10.30 30.74 -12.49
C THR A 619 11.00 29.40 -12.27
N ALA A 620 12.33 29.37 -12.24
CA ALA A 620 13.09 28.15 -12.00
C ALA A 620 12.80 27.53 -10.62
N LYS A 621 12.63 28.37 -9.57
CA LYS A 621 12.28 27.92 -8.21
C LYS A 621 10.93 27.21 -8.12
N LYS A 622 10.00 27.47 -9.04
CA LYS A 622 8.69 26.78 -9.13
C LYS A 622 8.82 25.35 -9.67
N SER A 623 9.90 25.04 -10.39
CA SER A 623 10.16 23.71 -10.92
C SER A 623 10.80 22.83 -9.86
N VAL A 624 9.98 22.11 -9.09
CA VAL A 624 10.45 21.19 -8.05
C VAL A 624 10.53 19.77 -8.63
N PRO A 625 11.73 19.15 -8.72
CA PRO A 625 11.87 17.76 -9.14
C PRO A 625 11.15 16.80 -8.18
N GLU A 626 10.77 15.64 -8.70
CA GLU A 626 10.20 14.58 -7.87
C GLU A 626 11.22 14.08 -6.84
N ALA A 627 10.72 13.67 -5.68
CA ALA A 627 11.55 13.04 -4.66
C ALA A 627 12.08 11.70 -5.18
N MET A 628 13.36 11.43 -4.96
CA MET A 628 14.01 10.21 -5.47
C MET A 628 14.47 9.31 -4.33
N GLU A 629 14.21 8.01 -4.48
CA GLU A 629 14.68 7.01 -3.54
C GLU A 629 16.16 6.66 -3.77
N TYR A 630 16.87 6.39 -2.68
CA TYR A 630 18.21 5.84 -2.66
C TYR A 630 18.22 4.64 -1.71
N THR A 631 18.29 3.43 -2.27
CA THR A 631 18.40 2.19 -1.48
C THR A 631 19.84 1.75 -1.41
N PHE A 632 20.29 1.41 -0.21
CA PHE A 632 21.66 1.00 0.06
C PHE A 632 21.71 -0.10 1.12
N THR A 633 22.80 -0.82 1.11
CA THR A 633 23.11 -1.92 2.03
C THR A 633 24.48 -1.70 2.66
N GLU A 634 24.89 -2.59 3.55
CA GLU A 634 26.20 -2.59 4.19
C GLU A 634 27.33 -2.61 3.15
N LYS A 635 27.09 -3.25 1.99
CA LYS A 635 28.00 -3.24 0.84
C LYS A 635 28.29 -1.83 0.33
N ASP A 636 27.27 -0.98 0.26
CA ASP A 636 27.39 0.40 -0.26
C ASP A 636 28.10 1.29 0.77
N CYS A 637 27.88 1.05 2.07
CA CYS A 637 28.66 1.68 3.14
C CYS A 637 30.15 1.32 3.05
N ILE A 638 30.48 0.04 2.84
CA ILE A 638 31.86 -0.42 2.66
C ILE A 638 32.47 0.20 1.39
N LEU A 639 31.73 0.22 0.28
CA LEU A 639 32.17 0.82 -0.98
C LEU A 639 32.49 2.31 -0.82
N TYR A 640 31.64 3.06 -0.11
CA TYR A 640 31.90 4.46 0.19
C TYR A 640 33.15 4.63 1.06
N ASN A 641 33.23 3.88 2.16
CA ASN A 641 34.35 3.97 3.10
C ASN A 641 35.70 3.66 2.41
N LEU A 642 35.77 2.62 1.59
CA LEU A 642 36.94 2.30 0.76
C LEU A 642 37.22 3.42 -0.27
N GLY A 643 36.16 3.96 -0.86
CA GLY A 643 36.21 5.09 -1.80
C GLY A 643 36.84 6.35 -1.20
N ILE A 644 36.82 6.51 0.13
CA ILE A 644 37.48 7.61 0.86
C ILE A 644 38.65 7.14 1.73
N GLY A 645 39.27 6.02 1.34
CA GLY A 645 40.57 5.57 1.83
C GLY A 645 40.53 4.77 3.14
N ALA A 646 39.38 4.25 3.57
CA ALA A 646 39.38 3.19 4.57
C ALA A 646 40.08 1.94 4.01
N ASN A 647 40.69 1.13 4.89
CA ASN A 647 41.45 -0.06 4.50
C ASN A 647 41.19 -1.24 5.44
N GLU A 648 41.81 -2.39 5.15
CA GLU A 648 41.61 -3.66 5.85
C GLU A 648 41.94 -3.62 7.35
N LYS A 649 42.66 -2.59 7.83
CA LYS A 649 43.00 -2.42 9.25
C LYS A 649 41.92 -1.68 10.03
N GLN A 650 40.94 -1.10 9.36
CA GLN A 650 39.84 -0.34 9.95
C GLN A 650 38.53 -1.14 9.81
N LEU A 651 38.47 -2.30 10.48
CA LEU A 651 37.37 -3.28 10.31
C LEU A 651 35.98 -2.68 10.50
N LYS A 652 35.79 -1.77 11.48
CA LYS A 652 34.55 -1.01 11.67
C LYS A 652 34.03 -0.23 10.45
N TYR A 653 34.85 -0.05 9.40
CA TYR A 653 34.45 0.60 8.15
C TYR A 653 34.35 -0.36 6.96
N VAL A 654 34.95 -1.55 7.03
CA VAL A 654 35.11 -2.45 5.87
C VAL A 654 34.60 -3.87 6.11
N TYR A 655 34.09 -4.17 7.32
CA TYR A 655 33.58 -5.48 7.70
C TYR A 655 32.24 -5.35 8.41
N GLU A 656 31.18 -5.82 7.75
CA GLU A 656 29.80 -5.71 8.19
C GLU A 656 29.47 -6.49 9.48
N ALA A 657 30.31 -7.45 9.87
CA ALA A 657 30.13 -8.19 11.13
C ALA A 657 31.02 -7.68 12.28
N ASP A 658 31.76 -6.59 12.08
CA ASP A 658 32.39 -5.86 13.17
C ASP A 658 31.31 -5.26 14.09
N GLU A 659 31.47 -5.38 15.41
CA GLU A 659 30.45 -4.89 16.37
C GLU A 659 30.29 -3.36 16.33
N GLU A 660 31.28 -2.63 15.81
CA GLU A 660 31.26 -1.18 15.63
C GLU A 660 31.04 -0.77 14.16
N PHE A 661 30.56 -1.68 13.31
CA PHE A 661 30.38 -1.43 11.89
C PHE A 661 29.53 -0.18 11.64
N GLN A 662 30.09 0.75 10.87
CA GLN A 662 29.48 2.04 10.59
C GLN A 662 29.95 2.60 9.25
N VAL A 663 29.15 3.52 8.72
CA VAL A 663 29.56 4.35 7.59
C VAL A 663 30.13 5.67 8.09
N ILE A 664 31.20 6.16 7.45
CA ILE A 664 31.81 7.43 7.80
C ILE A 664 30.77 8.56 7.58
N PRO A 665 30.62 9.52 8.51
CA PRO A 665 29.45 10.41 8.53
C PRO A 665 29.25 11.27 7.27
N THR A 666 30.32 11.54 6.52
CA THR A 666 30.27 12.24 5.23
C THR A 666 29.48 11.48 4.16
N PHE A 667 29.15 10.20 4.37
CA PHE A 667 28.24 9.44 3.51
C PHE A 667 26.92 10.15 3.25
N GLY A 668 26.46 11.03 4.14
CA GLY A 668 25.24 11.83 3.93
C GLY A 668 25.20 12.65 2.63
N VAL A 669 26.35 12.86 1.95
CA VAL A 669 26.37 13.48 0.61
C VAL A 669 26.00 12.54 -0.54
N ILE A 670 26.02 11.22 -0.31
CA ILE A 670 25.81 10.20 -1.34
C ILE A 670 24.32 10.00 -1.66
N PRO A 671 23.42 9.80 -0.67
CA PRO A 671 22.02 9.50 -0.96
C PRO A 671 21.31 10.54 -1.82
N GLN A 672 21.74 11.81 -1.76
CA GLN A 672 21.09 12.89 -2.48
C GLN A 672 21.32 12.88 -4.01
N PHE A 673 22.34 12.17 -4.52
CA PHE A 673 22.71 12.22 -5.94
C PHE A 673 21.58 11.92 -6.93
N PRO A 674 20.72 10.90 -6.73
CA PRO A 674 19.61 10.62 -7.65
C PRO A 674 18.62 11.78 -7.80
N SER A 675 18.42 12.59 -6.76
CA SER A 675 17.52 13.76 -6.79
C SER A 675 18.25 15.01 -7.29
N SER A 676 19.45 15.30 -6.78
CA SER A 676 20.16 16.54 -7.13
C SER A 676 20.74 16.56 -8.53
N SER A 677 21.09 15.42 -9.10
CA SER A 677 21.54 15.31 -10.51
C SER A 677 20.44 15.59 -11.54
N GLN A 678 19.17 15.50 -11.13
CA GLN A 678 18.02 15.79 -11.99
C GLN A 678 17.56 17.24 -11.92
N MET A 679 18.17 18.06 -11.06
CA MET A 679 17.80 19.47 -10.94
C MET A 679 18.14 20.21 -12.25
N PRO A 680 17.14 20.80 -12.95
CA PRO A 680 17.40 21.54 -14.17
C PRO A 680 18.21 22.81 -13.84
N VAL A 681 19.24 23.06 -14.64
CA VAL A 681 20.09 24.27 -14.60
C VAL A 681 20.25 24.90 -15.99
N ASP A 682 19.63 24.30 -17.00
CA ASP A 682 19.61 24.73 -18.40
C ASP A 682 18.73 25.97 -18.64
N TRP A 683 17.92 26.36 -17.65
CA TRP A 683 17.24 27.66 -17.62
C TRP A 683 18.22 28.84 -17.51
N LEU A 684 19.48 28.61 -17.12
CA LEU A 684 20.50 29.65 -17.14
C LEU A 684 20.94 30.00 -18.57
N PRO A 685 21.19 31.28 -18.88
CA PRO A 685 21.66 31.68 -20.20
C PRO A 685 23.01 31.02 -20.52
N ASN A 686 23.19 30.57 -21.76
CA ASN A 686 24.44 29.94 -22.24
C ASN A 686 24.95 28.78 -21.35
N PHE A 687 24.05 28.05 -20.68
CA PHE A 687 24.43 26.93 -19.83
C PHE A 687 25.25 25.90 -20.61
N SER A 688 26.37 25.50 -20.03
CA SER A 688 27.20 24.39 -20.52
C SER A 688 27.63 23.54 -19.33
N PRO A 689 27.33 22.23 -19.33
CA PRO A 689 27.80 21.30 -18.31
C PRO A 689 29.33 21.32 -18.13
N MET A 690 30.07 21.63 -19.20
CA MET A 690 31.55 21.71 -19.19
C MET A 690 32.08 22.90 -18.37
N MET A 691 31.23 23.89 -18.09
CA MET A 691 31.60 25.12 -17.38
C MET A 691 31.13 25.12 -15.91
N LEU A 692 30.49 24.04 -15.47
CA LEU A 692 29.98 23.85 -14.12
C LEU A 692 31.09 23.34 -13.19
N LEU A 693 31.29 24.05 -12.08
CA LEU A 693 32.20 23.66 -11.01
C LEU A 693 31.43 23.52 -9.69
N HIS A 694 31.60 22.40 -8.98
CA HIS A 694 31.11 22.27 -7.62
C HIS A 694 31.98 23.14 -6.70
N GLY A 695 31.41 24.22 -6.17
CA GLY A 695 32.14 25.26 -5.43
C GLY A 695 32.13 25.10 -3.92
N GLU A 696 30.97 24.80 -3.33
CA GLU A 696 30.81 24.66 -1.86
C GLU A 696 29.86 23.51 -1.52
N GLN A 697 30.12 22.85 -0.39
CA GLN A 697 29.28 21.78 0.14
C GLN A 697 29.08 21.98 1.65
N TYR A 698 27.83 21.89 2.08
CA TYR A 698 27.44 21.77 3.48
C TYR A 698 26.64 20.47 3.67
N LEU A 699 26.91 19.77 4.75
CA LEU A 699 26.16 18.59 5.19
C LEU A 699 25.86 18.77 6.68
N ALA A 700 24.58 18.76 7.05
CA ALA A 700 24.13 18.57 8.42
C ALA A 700 23.64 17.14 8.62
N ILE A 701 24.03 16.53 9.74
CA ILE A 701 23.69 15.17 10.13
C ILE A 701 22.77 15.27 11.34
N LYS A 702 21.52 14.88 11.15
CA LYS A 702 20.47 15.06 12.14
C LYS A 702 20.35 13.87 13.09
N LYS A 703 20.84 12.69 12.68
CA LYS A 703 20.79 11.45 13.45
C LYS A 703 22.12 10.69 13.43
N PHE A 704 22.51 10.18 14.60
CA PHE A 704 23.65 9.28 14.79
C PHE A 704 23.24 8.05 15.64
N PRO A 705 23.82 6.85 15.39
CA PRO A 705 24.64 6.51 14.23
C PRO A 705 23.82 6.54 12.94
N ILE A 706 24.50 6.71 11.80
CA ILE A 706 23.85 6.64 10.48
C ILE A 706 23.45 5.18 10.22
N PRO A 707 22.21 4.92 9.74
CA PRO A 707 21.82 3.56 9.33
C PRO A 707 22.80 2.97 8.31
N THR A 708 23.14 1.70 8.47
CA THR A 708 24.10 0.98 7.60
C THR A 708 23.42 0.22 6.45
N SER A 709 22.10 0.22 6.41
CA SER A 709 21.28 -0.23 5.29
C SER A 709 19.90 0.41 5.37
N GLY A 710 19.19 0.46 4.25
CA GLY A 710 17.84 1.02 4.20
C GLY A 710 17.55 1.71 2.87
N THR A 711 16.37 2.33 2.81
CA THR A 711 15.99 3.19 1.70
C THR A 711 15.77 4.59 2.22
N PHE A 712 16.38 5.58 1.58
CA PHE A 712 16.19 6.99 1.89
C PHE A 712 15.39 7.67 0.77
N VAL A 713 14.66 8.72 1.11
CA VAL A 713 13.91 9.58 0.18
C VAL A 713 14.57 10.96 0.16
N ASN A 714 14.95 11.43 -1.03
CA ASN A 714 15.70 12.67 -1.21
C ASN A 714 14.85 13.71 -1.93
N GLN A 715 14.71 14.89 -1.33
CA GLN A 715 13.93 16.00 -1.86
C GLN A 715 14.85 17.19 -2.13
N THR A 716 15.16 17.46 -3.41
CA THR A 716 16.03 18.57 -3.80
C THR A 716 15.23 19.78 -4.31
N ARG A 717 15.64 20.99 -3.94
CA ARG A 717 15.09 22.27 -4.43
C ARG A 717 16.18 23.26 -4.83
N LEU A 718 15.84 24.16 -5.74
CA LEU A 718 16.62 25.37 -6.01
C LEU A 718 16.41 26.36 -4.86
N MET A 719 17.46 26.63 -4.09
CA MET A 719 17.40 27.55 -2.96
C MET A 719 17.76 28.98 -3.38
N GLU A 720 18.82 29.16 -4.15
CA GLU A 720 19.30 30.48 -4.51
C GLU A 720 20.00 30.45 -5.87
N ALA A 721 19.87 31.50 -6.66
CA ALA A 721 20.73 31.72 -7.81
C ALA A 721 21.19 33.18 -7.84
N THR A 722 22.50 33.38 -7.94
CA THR A 722 23.10 34.72 -7.95
C THR A 722 23.82 35.00 -9.26
N ASP A 723 23.55 36.18 -9.81
CA ASP A 723 24.21 36.67 -11.02
C ASP A 723 25.55 37.35 -10.65
N LYS A 724 26.65 36.71 -11.03
CA LYS A 724 28.03 37.21 -10.84
C LYS A 724 28.54 37.93 -12.09
N GLY A 725 27.65 38.40 -12.95
CA GLY A 725 27.93 39.13 -14.18
C GLY A 725 28.34 38.21 -15.33
N LYS A 726 29.49 37.53 -15.22
CA LYS A 726 29.97 36.56 -16.24
C LYS A 726 29.76 35.10 -15.84
N ALA A 727 29.10 34.84 -14.71
CA ALA A 727 28.86 33.51 -14.19
C ALA A 727 27.60 33.50 -13.30
N ALA A 728 27.05 32.32 -13.06
CA ALA A 728 26.00 32.08 -12.07
C ALA A 728 26.57 31.31 -10.88
N ALA A 729 26.08 31.60 -9.67
CA ALA A 729 26.23 30.70 -8.52
C ALA A 729 24.84 30.18 -8.14
N VAL A 730 24.62 28.88 -8.26
CA VAL A 730 23.34 28.20 -7.99
C VAL A 730 23.51 27.35 -6.74
N VAL A 731 22.63 27.56 -5.77
CA VAL A 731 22.59 26.82 -4.52
C VAL A 731 21.37 25.93 -4.52
N THR A 732 21.59 24.63 -4.38
CA THR A 732 20.54 23.64 -4.17
C THR A 732 20.56 23.18 -2.72
N ILE A 733 19.39 22.79 -2.23
CA ILE A 733 19.22 22.14 -0.93
C ILE A 733 18.53 20.80 -1.12
N THR A 734 19.04 19.77 -0.47
CA THR A 734 18.45 18.44 -0.45
C THR A 734 18.20 18.00 0.98
N HIS A 735 16.96 17.66 1.29
CA HIS A 735 16.60 16.96 2.52
C HIS A 735 16.50 15.47 2.24
N THR A 736 17.19 14.67 3.05
CA THR A 736 17.21 13.21 2.95
C THR A 736 16.51 12.62 4.18
N TYR A 737 15.45 11.88 3.94
CA TYR A 737 14.62 11.25 4.96
C TYR A 737 14.82 9.74 4.94
N ASP A 738 14.76 9.11 6.09
CA ASP A 738 14.62 7.66 6.19
C ASP A 738 13.23 7.24 5.66
N LYS A 739 13.15 6.30 4.72
CA LYS A 739 11.86 5.92 4.11
C LYS A 739 10.93 5.21 5.08
N GLU A 740 11.48 4.41 5.99
CA GLU A 740 10.70 3.60 6.93
C GLU A 740 10.15 4.44 8.09
N SER A 741 10.97 5.32 8.67
CA SER A 741 10.61 6.15 9.82
C SER A 741 10.13 7.56 9.47
N GLY A 742 10.43 8.06 8.27
CA GLY A 742 10.16 9.44 7.86
C GLY A 742 11.07 10.48 8.53
N GLU A 743 12.06 10.05 9.32
CA GLU A 743 12.95 10.94 10.05
C GLU A 743 13.93 11.64 9.09
N LEU A 744 14.11 12.96 9.25
CA LEU A 744 15.13 13.70 8.52
C LEU A 744 16.52 13.25 8.99
N LEU A 745 17.32 12.68 8.09
CA LEU A 745 18.67 12.19 8.39
C LEU A 745 19.76 13.19 8.01
N PHE A 746 19.64 13.78 6.81
CA PHE A 746 20.62 14.70 6.26
C PHE A 746 19.98 15.94 5.66
N GLU A 747 20.68 17.06 5.79
CA GLU A 747 20.44 18.26 5.00
C GLU A 747 21.72 18.60 4.25
N ASN A 748 21.64 18.61 2.92
CA ASN A 748 22.74 18.97 2.05
C ASN A 748 22.47 20.33 1.43
N GLN A 749 23.45 21.23 1.42
CA GLN A 749 23.42 22.44 0.59
C GLN A 749 24.64 22.44 -0.32
N GLY A 750 24.40 22.38 -1.64
CA GLY A 750 25.44 22.37 -2.66
C GLY A 750 25.45 23.67 -3.44
N THR A 751 26.61 24.28 -3.65
CA THR A 751 26.76 25.44 -4.53
C THR A 751 27.54 25.06 -5.77
N VAL A 752 26.92 25.21 -6.94
CA VAL A 752 27.59 25.08 -8.23
C VAL A 752 27.82 26.46 -8.85
N PHE A 753 29.02 26.65 -9.40
CA PHE A 753 29.43 27.87 -10.09
C PHE A 753 29.53 27.59 -11.59
N ILE A 754 28.72 28.28 -12.39
CA ILE A 754 28.58 28.03 -13.82
C ILE A 754 29.13 29.23 -14.58
N ARG A 755 30.31 29.07 -15.17
CA ARG A 755 31.00 30.14 -15.92
C ARG A 755 30.32 30.37 -17.27
N GLY A 756 30.21 31.63 -17.69
CA GLY A 756 29.56 32.03 -18.94
C GLY A 756 28.04 32.24 -18.83
N SER A 757 27.43 31.80 -17.72
CA SER A 757 25.99 31.82 -17.51
C SER A 757 25.46 32.94 -16.62
N GLY A 758 26.15 34.09 -16.62
CA GLY A 758 25.68 35.31 -15.92
C GLY A 758 24.88 36.25 -16.83
N GLY A 759 24.52 37.42 -16.31
CA GLY A 759 23.82 38.47 -17.06
C GLY A 759 22.31 38.32 -17.12
N PHE A 760 21.72 37.48 -16.27
CA PHE A 760 20.28 37.27 -16.15
C PHE A 760 19.60 38.20 -15.14
N GLY A 761 20.36 39.06 -14.46
CA GLY A 761 19.84 40.03 -13.48
C GLY A 761 19.42 39.38 -12.16
N GLY A 762 18.90 40.21 -11.24
CA GLY A 762 18.57 39.79 -9.88
C GLY A 762 19.76 39.91 -8.91
N LYS A 763 19.77 39.05 -7.89
CA LYS A 763 20.71 39.11 -6.76
C LYS A 763 22.17 38.90 -7.16
N LYS A 764 23.07 39.79 -6.69
CA LYS A 764 24.53 39.72 -6.97
C LYS A 764 25.35 39.01 -5.89
N THR A 765 24.87 39.01 -4.66
CA THR A 765 25.56 38.48 -3.48
C THR A 765 24.77 37.34 -2.87
N SER A 766 25.46 36.28 -2.47
CA SER A 766 24.79 35.13 -1.86
C SER A 766 24.29 35.47 -0.46
N SER A 767 23.12 34.95 -0.10
CA SER A 767 22.54 35.09 1.25
C SER A 767 23.46 34.47 2.31
N ASP A 768 23.45 35.06 3.51
CA ASP A 768 23.99 34.39 4.68
C ASP A 768 23.05 33.26 5.12
N ARG A 769 23.57 32.03 5.13
CA ARG A 769 22.92 30.77 5.49
C ARG A 769 23.53 30.15 6.74
N GLY A 770 24.14 30.97 7.59
CA GLY A 770 24.74 30.54 8.85
C GLY A 770 25.94 29.62 8.64
N ALA A 771 25.90 28.42 9.21
CA ALA A 771 27.01 27.47 9.13
C ALA A 771 27.38 27.09 7.69
N ALA A 772 26.39 27.03 6.78
CA ALA A 772 26.57 26.65 5.39
C ALA A 772 27.36 27.68 4.55
N SER A 773 27.29 28.97 4.91
CA SER A 773 28.00 30.08 4.23
C SER A 773 29.16 30.64 5.05
N ALA A 774 29.42 30.11 6.26
CA ALA A 774 30.41 30.67 7.16
C ALA A 774 31.82 30.70 6.53
N PRO A 775 32.59 31.80 6.70
CA PRO A 775 33.90 31.95 6.07
C PRO A 775 34.97 31.07 6.73
N ASN A 776 34.77 30.63 7.99
CA ASN A 776 35.63 29.71 8.74
C ASN A 776 37.13 29.97 8.53
N LYS A 777 37.57 31.20 8.83
CA LYS A 777 38.98 31.58 8.68
C LYS A 777 39.83 30.81 9.70
N PRO A 778 40.90 30.10 9.29
CA PRO A 778 41.81 29.44 10.21
C PRO A 778 42.44 30.45 11.18
N PRO A 779 42.60 30.11 12.46
CA PRO A 779 43.26 31.00 13.42
C PRO A 779 44.74 31.14 13.07
N ASN A 780 45.33 32.29 13.40
CA ASN A 780 46.74 32.59 13.12
C ASN A 780 47.68 31.92 14.16
N ARG A 781 47.63 30.59 14.22
CA ARG A 781 48.43 29.72 15.09
C ARG A 781 48.66 28.36 14.41
N LYS A 782 49.57 27.54 14.95
CA LYS A 782 49.79 26.19 14.44
C LYS A 782 48.52 25.32 14.59
N PRO A 783 48.26 24.39 13.66
CA PRO A 783 47.16 23.41 13.79
C PRO A 783 47.30 22.59 15.07
N ASP A 784 46.17 22.25 15.67
CA ASP A 784 46.10 21.32 16.81
C ASP A 784 46.33 19.87 16.37
N ALA A 785 45.99 19.57 15.12
CA ALA A 785 46.23 18.27 14.52
C ALA A 785 46.51 18.42 13.01
N VAL A 786 47.41 17.58 12.50
CA VAL A 786 47.68 17.42 11.08
C VAL A 786 47.63 15.93 10.78
N ILE A 787 46.76 15.53 9.84
CA ILE A 787 46.67 14.14 9.37
C ILE A 787 46.95 14.12 7.88
N THR A 788 47.80 13.18 7.46
CA THR A 788 48.15 12.98 6.05
C THR A 788 47.71 11.61 5.59
N GLU A 789 47.07 11.54 4.42
CA GLU A 789 46.64 10.30 3.80
C GLU A 789 46.96 10.32 2.31
N LYS A 790 47.66 9.28 1.84
CA LYS A 790 48.00 9.14 0.42
C LYS A 790 46.84 8.47 -0.31
N THR A 791 46.30 9.13 -1.32
CA THR A 791 45.25 8.54 -2.17
C THR A 791 45.84 7.49 -3.10
N GLU A 792 45.03 6.54 -3.54
CA GLU A 792 45.45 5.55 -4.54
C GLU A 792 45.34 6.09 -5.97
N ALA A 793 46.14 5.55 -6.90
CA ALA A 793 46.00 5.88 -8.32
C ALA A 793 44.61 5.53 -8.88
N ARG A 794 43.94 4.54 -8.29
CA ARG A 794 42.57 4.11 -8.66
C ARG A 794 41.47 4.80 -7.86
N GLN A 795 41.78 5.76 -6.99
CA GLN A 795 40.81 6.31 -6.03
C GLN A 795 39.57 6.90 -6.70
N ALA A 796 39.74 7.67 -7.78
CA ALA A 796 38.63 8.25 -8.52
C ALA A 796 37.76 7.18 -9.22
N ALA A 797 38.39 6.12 -9.73
CA ALA A 797 37.70 4.99 -10.35
C ALA A 797 36.87 4.19 -9.35
N LEU A 798 37.29 4.14 -8.08
CA LEU A 798 36.55 3.51 -7.00
C LEU A 798 35.43 4.42 -6.49
N TYR A 799 35.75 5.69 -6.17
CA TYR A 799 34.80 6.62 -5.57
C TYR A 799 33.58 6.88 -6.46
N ARG A 800 33.76 6.99 -7.79
CA ARG A 800 32.65 7.20 -8.74
C ARG A 800 31.54 6.15 -8.67
N LEU A 801 31.82 4.94 -8.18
CA LEU A 801 30.83 3.88 -8.03
C LEU A 801 29.76 4.21 -6.97
N ASN A 802 29.98 5.24 -6.15
CA ASN A 802 29.00 5.75 -5.19
C ASN A 802 27.95 6.68 -5.82
N GLY A 803 28.02 6.98 -7.13
CA GLY A 803 26.94 7.69 -7.85
C GLY A 803 27.38 8.88 -8.69
N ASP A 804 28.59 9.40 -8.51
CA ASP A 804 29.13 10.49 -9.35
C ASP A 804 29.93 9.93 -10.54
N PHE A 805 29.21 9.70 -11.63
CA PHE A 805 29.76 9.13 -12.85
C PHE A 805 30.35 10.14 -13.84
N ASN A 806 30.57 11.39 -13.45
CA ASN A 806 31.10 12.43 -14.34
C ASN A 806 32.43 11.99 -15.01
N PRO A 807 32.51 12.02 -16.36
CA PRO A 807 33.71 11.60 -17.10
C PRO A 807 34.99 12.37 -16.74
N LEU A 808 34.88 13.59 -16.19
CA LEU A 808 36.00 14.40 -15.67
C LEU A 808 36.93 13.65 -14.70
N HIS A 809 36.41 12.60 -14.06
CA HIS A 809 37.14 11.84 -13.03
C HIS A 809 37.77 10.54 -13.55
N ILE A 810 37.62 10.22 -14.84
CA ILE A 810 38.14 8.95 -15.39
C ILE A 810 38.62 9.05 -16.84
N ASP A 811 38.05 9.93 -17.67
CA ASP A 811 38.37 10.08 -19.08
C ASP A 811 39.35 11.25 -19.30
N PRO A 812 40.59 11.00 -19.75
CA PRO A 812 41.56 12.04 -20.02
C PRO A 812 41.12 13.05 -21.09
N SER A 813 40.41 12.59 -22.14
CA SER A 813 39.95 13.48 -23.22
C SER A 813 38.92 14.48 -22.70
N PHE A 814 37.99 14.01 -21.85
CA PHE A 814 37.00 14.87 -21.21
C PHE A 814 37.64 15.79 -20.17
N SER A 815 38.63 15.31 -19.42
CA SER A 815 39.34 16.09 -18.40
C SER A 815 40.09 17.28 -19.01
N ALA A 816 40.69 17.08 -20.18
CA ALA A 816 41.35 18.13 -20.94
C ALA A 816 40.39 19.26 -21.36
N VAL A 817 39.13 18.95 -21.68
CA VAL A 817 38.09 19.97 -21.98
C VAL A 817 37.81 20.84 -20.75
N GLY A 818 37.85 20.26 -19.55
CA GLY A 818 37.73 20.99 -18.28
C GLY A 818 38.97 21.81 -17.90
N GLY A 819 40.06 21.71 -18.66
CA GLY A 819 41.34 22.38 -18.41
C GLY A 819 42.28 21.64 -17.46
N PHE A 820 42.09 20.33 -17.27
CA PHE A 820 42.96 19.50 -16.45
C PHE A 820 43.85 18.61 -17.30
N GLU A 821 45.13 18.49 -16.95
CA GLU A 821 46.10 17.67 -17.69
C GLU A 821 45.80 16.16 -17.55
N ASN A 822 45.20 15.76 -16.43
CA ASN A 822 44.82 14.38 -16.13
C ASN A 822 43.44 14.36 -15.43
N PRO A 823 42.75 13.21 -15.39
CA PRO A 823 41.55 13.05 -14.56
C PRO A 823 41.83 13.40 -13.10
N ILE A 824 40.97 14.24 -12.52
CA ILE A 824 41.08 14.69 -11.13
C ILE A 824 40.20 13.83 -10.21
N LEU A 825 40.55 13.78 -8.93
CA LEU A 825 39.72 13.18 -7.90
C LEU A 825 38.47 14.05 -7.64
N HIS A 826 37.34 13.41 -7.32
CA HIS A 826 36.10 14.11 -6.96
C HIS A 826 36.31 15.02 -5.76
N GLY A 827 35.73 16.23 -5.80
CA GLY A 827 35.68 17.13 -4.65
C GLY A 827 35.16 16.45 -3.39
N LEU A 828 34.03 15.75 -3.55
CA LEU A 828 33.37 15.02 -2.47
C LEU A 828 34.18 13.82 -1.95
N CYS A 829 35.14 13.28 -2.73
CA CYS A 829 36.05 12.24 -2.26
C CYS A 829 37.05 12.81 -1.23
N PHE A 830 37.75 13.90 -1.55
CA PHE A 830 38.71 14.49 -0.60
C PHE A 830 38.03 15.32 0.51
N PHE A 831 36.76 15.73 0.33
CA PHE A 831 35.86 16.09 1.43
C PHE A 831 35.61 14.91 2.37
N GLY A 832 35.29 13.73 1.84
CA GLY A 832 35.09 12.52 2.63
C GLY A 832 36.33 12.12 3.43
N ILE A 833 37.51 12.14 2.80
CA ILE A 833 38.81 11.90 3.45
C ILE A 833 39.06 12.91 4.58
N SER A 834 38.86 14.20 4.32
CA SER A 834 39.05 15.24 5.35
C SER A 834 38.06 15.10 6.51
N GLY A 835 36.79 14.77 6.20
CA GLY A 835 35.77 14.48 7.21
C GLY A 835 36.10 13.23 8.05
N LYS A 836 36.68 12.19 7.43
CA LYS A 836 37.21 11.02 8.14
C LYS A 836 38.34 11.43 9.10
N HIS A 837 39.29 12.26 8.66
CA HIS A 837 40.35 12.78 9.53
C HIS A 837 39.80 13.54 10.74
N VAL A 838 38.80 14.39 10.54
CA VAL A 838 38.13 15.12 11.64
C VAL A 838 37.43 14.14 12.57
N TYR A 839 36.66 13.19 12.03
CA TYR A 839 35.92 12.20 12.82
C TYR A 839 36.85 11.33 13.66
N GLU A 840 37.91 10.79 13.07
CA GLU A 840 38.88 9.94 13.78
C GLU A 840 39.67 10.71 14.84
N LYS A 841 39.93 12.01 14.61
CA LYS A 841 40.70 12.82 15.56
C LYS A 841 39.88 13.39 16.70
N PHE A 842 38.65 13.84 16.42
CA PHE A 842 37.85 14.66 17.33
C PHE A 842 36.47 14.06 17.68
N GLY A 843 36.06 12.98 17.02
CA GLY A 843 34.78 12.30 17.26
C GLY A 843 33.63 12.78 16.34
N PRO A 844 32.39 12.41 16.67
CA PRO A 844 31.21 12.73 15.85
C PRO A 844 31.01 14.24 15.70
N PHE A 845 30.51 14.64 14.53
CA PHE A 845 30.14 16.01 14.20
C PHE A 845 28.73 16.06 13.63
N LYS A 846 27.95 17.06 14.04
CA LYS A 846 26.57 17.26 13.57
C LYS A 846 26.48 18.02 12.26
N ASP A 847 27.57 18.69 11.84
CA ASP A 847 27.65 19.31 10.53
C ASP A 847 29.10 19.45 10.05
N ILE A 848 29.26 19.57 8.73
CA ILE A 848 30.53 19.85 8.07
C ILE A 848 30.30 20.73 6.83
N LYS A 849 31.13 21.75 6.67
CA LYS A 849 31.09 22.72 5.58
C LYS A 849 32.46 22.83 4.93
N VAL A 850 32.53 22.92 3.60
CA VAL A 850 33.76 23.19 2.85
C VAL A 850 33.54 24.10 1.65
N ARG A 851 34.61 24.75 1.19
CA ARG A 851 34.73 25.32 -0.15
C ARG A 851 35.84 24.61 -0.92
N PHE A 852 35.52 24.14 -2.12
CA PHE A 852 36.49 23.56 -3.05
C PHE A 852 37.28 24.70 -3.69
N VAL A 853 38.59 24.74 -3.45
CA VAL A 853 39.47 25.84 -3.92
C VAL A 853 40.61 25.36 -4.82
N GLY A 854 40.74 24.04 -4.99
CA GLY A 854 41.75 23.42 -5.85
C GLY A 854 41.36 21.98 -6.21
N SER A 855 42.16 21.36 -7.08
CA SER A 855 42.01 19.97 -7.51
C SER A 855 43.02 19.05 -6.81
N VAL A 856 42.74 17.76 -6.82
CA VAL A 856 43.64 16.67 -6.38
C VAL A 856 43.72 15.65 -7.50
N TYR A 857 44.90 15.11 -7.78
CA TYR A 857 45.08 13.99 -8.70
C TYR A 857 45.16 12.67 -7.91
N PRO A 858 44.53 11.58 -8.40
CA PRO A 858 44.66 10.27 -7.77
C PRO A 858 46.13 9.85 -7.62
N GLY A 859 46.53 9.44 -6.40
CA GLY A 859 47.92 9.13 -6.06
C GLY A 859 48.61 10.21 -5.20
N GLU A 860 48.07 11.44 -5.17
CA GLU A 860 48.57 12.53 -4.34
C GLU A 860 48.18 12.37 -2.87
N THR A 861 48.91 13.05 -1.99
CA THR A 861 48.73 13.02 -0.55
C THR A 861 47.87 14.19 -0.09
N ILE A 862 46.77 13.85 0.58
CA ILE A 862 45.88 14.78 1.26
C ILE A 862 46.46 15.08 2.65
N GLU A 863 46.66 16.36 2.97
CA GLU A 863 47.04 16.83 4.31
C GLU A 863 45.92 17.70 4.89
N THR A 864 45.29 17.27 5.98
CA THR A 864 44.24 18.03 6.68
C THR A 864 44.81 18.66 7.93
N ASN A 865 44.91 19.98 7.92
CA ASN A 865 45.33 20.82 9.03
C ASN A 865 44.09 21.26 9.80
N MET A 866 44.02 20.99 11.10
CA MET A 866 42.80 21.16 11.91
C MET A 866 43.09 21.98 13.18
N TRP A 867 42.18 22.91 13.48
CA TRP A 867 42.19 23.77 14.67
C TRP A 867 40.87 23.62 15.41
N LYS A 868 40.92 23.20 16.66
CA LYS A 868 39.73 23.07 17.51
C LYS A 868 39.51 24.37 18.27
N GLU A 869 38.40 25.04 17.98
CA GLU A 869 37.90 26.23 18.67
C GLU A 869 36.58 25.82 19.36
N GLU A 870 36.65 25.53 20.67
CA GLU A 870 35.53 24.99 21.45
C GLU A 870 34.93 23.70 20.87
N ASN A 871 33.68 23.75 20.40
CA ASN A 871 32.97 22.64 19.76
C ASN A 871 33.10 22.65 18.23
N LYS A 872 33.92 23.52 17.65
CA LYS A 872 34.09 23.66 16.21
C LYS A 872 35.52 23.33 15.80
N VAL A 873 35.67 22.48 14.80
CA VAL A 873 36.96 22.15 14.19
C VAL A 873 37.05 22.88 12.86
N ILE A 874 37.81 23.97 12.80
CA ILE A 874 38.16 24.65 11.56
C ILE A 874 39.27 23.84 10.89
N PHE A 875 39.20 23.63 9.58
CA PHE A 875 40.25 22.90 8.88
C PHE A 875 40.58 23.46 7.50
N VAL A 876 41.78 23.12 7.04
CA VAL A 876 42.28 23.40 5.70
C VAL A 876 42.89 22.12 5.17
N THR A 877 42.48 21.73 3.97
CA THR A 877 43.03 20.55 3.31
C THR A 877 43.93 20.97 2.17
N LYS A 878 45.12 20.37 2.11
CA LYS A 878 46.12 20.61 1.08
C LYS A 878 46.43 19.35 0.29
N CYS A 879 46.84 19.52 -0.96
CA CYS A 879 47.70 18.54 -1.63
C CYS A 879 49.14 18.79 -1.16
N LYS A 880 49.75 17.80 -0.52
CA LYS A 880 51.07 17.91 0.10
C LYS A 880 52.18 18.08 -0.92
N GLU A 881 52.14 17.35 -2.02
CA GLU A 881 53.17 17.36 -3.07
C GLU A 881 53.27 18.73 -3.75
N ARG A 882 52.14 19.41 -3.90
CA ARG A 882 52.05 20.72 -4.56
C ARG A 882 51.99 21.89 -3.59
N ASP A 883 51.86 21.63 -2.28
CA ASP A 883 51.56 22.62 -1.22
C ASP A 883 50.41 23.58 -1.61
N THR A 884 49.38 23.01 -2.23
CA THR A 884 48.21 23.78 -2.68
C THR A 884 47.01 23.48 -1.80
N VAL A 885 46.28 24.51 -1.38
CA VAL A 885 45.02 24.32 -0.67
C VAL A 885 43.97 23.82 -1.65
N VAL A 886 43.25 22.76 -1.26
CA VAL A 886 42.19 22.13 -2.05
C VAL A 886 40.82 22.25 -1.37
N LEU A 887 40.78 22.29 -0.04
CA LEU A 887 39.60 22.70 0.73
C LEU A 887 39.93 23.89 1.63
N GLY A 888 39.13 24.94 1.53
CA GLY A 888 39.22 26.13 2.35
C GLY A 888 37.86 26.53 2.91
N SER A 889 37.84 27.56 3.77
CA SER A 889 36.63 28.02 4.45
C SER A 889 35.85 26.88 5.11
N ALA A 890 36.56 25.92 5.68
CA ALA A 890 36.02 24.64 6.09
C ALA A 890 35.97 24.49 7.61
N ALA A 891 34.88 23.91 8.09
CA ALA A 891 34.74 23.56 9.50
C ALA A 891 33.75 22.42 9.69
N ALA A 892 33.89 21.69 10.78
CA ALA A 892 32.89 20.77 11.28
C ALA A 892 32.50 21.16 12.71
N THR A 893 31.21 21.10 13.05
CA THR A 893 30.73 21.32 14.41
C THR A 893 30.53 19.98 15.09
N LEU A 894 31.25 19.73 16.18
CA LEU A 894 31.19 18.48 16.94
C LEU A 894 29.77 18.26 17.52
N ALA A 895 29.37 16.98 17.60
CA ALA A 895 28.04 16.55 18.03
C ALA A 895 27.86 16.62 19.55
#